data_AF-A0A1S3IBL0-F1
#
_entry.id   AF-A0A1S3IBL0-F1
#
_cell.length_a   1.000
_cell.length_b   1.000
_cell.length_c   1.000
_cell.angle_alpha   90.00
_cell.angle_beta   90.00
_cell.angle_gamma   90.00
#
_symmetry.space_group_name_H-M   'P 1'
#
loop_
_entity.id
_entity.type
_entity.pdbx_description
1 polymer ?
#
loop_
_entity_poly.entity_id
_entity_poly.type
_entity_poly.pdbx_seq_one_letter_code
_entity_poly.pdbx_strand_id
1 'polypeptide(L)'
;MDFLKRVYGAAQNAVQSFTNPYKIQEVNSKNYDNSSLVCKEGLFALYKMGKTYDAIVHFPEQTDKAFSLFRLEKEMDALSQFTNLQEKLNPLVMSSHAVLQKDKLQELIDCLRENPTWSCAHLATQLGLKNSLRHPSVLCFINAADPKSGLAPIHLAVKSNMTDLVKELVVCQAQTSLIDALGNTAYHYAAVTNRDIIRILATRDIAKVVNTCNGEGETPLHIAALHNKDECLDELLIHGADPMLTNSYRFPIHCATKNSNIKCIEILVKRCPNQLTMQDSKYGGAPIHWAKTKETVALLADLGCDTNARNFSGDTPLHIMIQRKRVECIVELLSRGADANAIGYQGNTLLHLALLTEDVDVVRSIIVFGCDVNAANSFGVMPRHIAANSSSKSRDALVYCLHMVGALRCREGMQGCSDGCKSDGKNDGKPDGKPAPPPDEPVMLHEEMLRDALEGTASFNAWHTSIDLKQKAGLRVLSLDGGGIRGLVLIQILLAIEQAAGKPIREMFDWFAGTSTGGILALAILHGKTLRYTMGLYFRLKSQVFVGGRPYNSEKFESFLKQEFGENTKMTDVTEPKVMVTGVLADRHPAELHLFRNYVSPRKAAQSPSTSKPTVDTNNFEPVKGPHEQPVWRAARCTGAAPTYFRAMGRFLDGGLIANNPTLDLLTEIWEYNMALKFLNQESKMRPLGLVVSLGTGRIPVTPVSNCDVFRPGGPIDLVKLGFGAQALTNLLIDQATQAEGRVVDRCRAWCAMVNIPFFRFSPQLSDDISLDATEDTILCRMLWDTQVYLYQNREKINHLARVLTSLDGGRKNEGIMEWKQAVC
;
A
#
# COMPACT_ATOMS: atom_id res chain seq x y z
N MET A 1 44.89 -33.12 -8.75
CA MET A 1 44.58 -32.10 -9.78
C MET A 1 44.42 -30.69 -9.18
N ASP A 2 43.88 -30.52 -7.96
CA ASP A 2 43.74 -29.18 -7.34
C ASP A 2 45.00 -28.62 -6.66
N PHE A 3 45.96 -29.45 -6.28
CA PHE A 3 47.27 -28.97 -5.81
C PHE A 3 48.11 -28.37 -6.94
N LEU A 4 48.11 -29.00 -8.12
CA LEU A 4 48.81 -28.51 -9.31
C LEU A 4 48.15 -27.24 -9.88
N LYS A 5 46.82 -27.08 -9.83
CA LYS A 5 46.16 -25.81 -10.19
C LYS A 5 46.46 -24.67 -9.21
N ARG A 6 46.57 -24.94 -7.91
CA ARG A 6 47.00 -23.93 -6.91
C ARG A 6 48.46 -23.54 -7.05
N VAL A 7 49.35 -24.49 -7.35
CA VAL A 7 50.78 -24.21 -7.59
C VAL A 7 51.01 -23.51 -8.94
N TYR A 8 50.24 -23.84 -9.98
CA TYR A 8 50.32 -23.15 -11.28
C TYR A 8 49.75 -21.73 -11.22
N GLY A 9 48.67 -21.50 -10.45
CA GLY A 9 48.14 -20.15 -10.18
C GLY A 9 49.05 -19.30 -9.28
N ALA A 10 49.71 -19.91 -8.29
CA ALA A 10 50.71 -19.23 -7.46
C ALA A 10 52.01 -18.92 -8.23
N ALA A 11 52.42 -19.79 -9.16
CA ALA A 11 53.57 -19.58 -10.03
C ALA A 11 53.29 -18.54 -11.14
N GLN A 12 52.07 -18.48 -11.70
CA GLN A 12 51.68 -17.40 -12.62
C GLN A 12 51.64 -16.02 -11.93
N ASN A 13 51.14 -15.95 -10.69
CA ASN A 13 51.18 -14.73 -9.89
C ASN A 13 52.62 -14.36 -9.46
N ALA A 14 53.49 -15.34 -9.22
CA ALA A 14 54.90 -15.09 -8.90
C ALA A 14 55.73 -14.66 -10.12
N VAL A 15 55.45 -15.19 -11.33
CA VAL A 15 56.12 -14.75 -12.57
C VAL A 15 55.60 -13.39 -13.03
N GLN A 16 54.32 -13.07 -12.83
CA GLN A 16 53.80 -11.71 -13.04
C GLN A 16 54.36 -10.69 -12.04
N SER A 17 54.83 -11.13 -10.88
CA SER A 17 55.43 -10.25 -9.87
C SER A 17 56.82 -9.72 -10.25
N PHE A 18 57.46 -10.33 -11.27
CA PHE A 18 58.72 -9.90 -11.89
C PHE A 18 58.53 -9.10 -13.19
N THR A 19 57.30 -8.97 -13.72
CA THR A 19 57.04 -8.33 -15.02
C THR A 19 56.33 -6.98 -14.93
N ASN A 20 56.01 -6.47 -13.73
CA ASN A 20 55.53 -5.09 -13.60
C ASN A 20 56.73 -4.14 -13.43
N PRO A 21 57.08 -3.34 -14.45
CA PRO A 21 58.21 -2.40 -14.37
C PRO A 21 57.99 -1.27 -13.35
N TYR A 22 56.79 -1.10 -12.81
CA TYR A 22 56.41 -0.05 -11.84
C TYR A 22 56.18 -0.59 -10.41
N LYS A 23 56.67 -1.80 -10.10
CA LYS A 23 56.57 -2.36 -8.75
C LYS A 23 57.69 -1.82 -7.87
N ILE A 24 57.33 -1.24 -6.73
CA ILE A 24 58.27 -0.61 -5.82
C ILE A 24 59.13 -1.64 -5.09
N GLN A 25 60.44 -1.46 -5.18
CA GLN A 25 61.43 -2.30 -4.53
C GLN A 25 62.31 -1.47 -3.60
N GLU A 26 62.51 -1.95 -2.36
CA GLU A 26 63.50 -1.37 -1.46
C GLU A 26 64.88 -1.77 -1.99
N VAL A 27 65.72 -0.78 -2.26
CA VAL A 27 67.05 -0.94 -2.84
C VAL A 27 68.08 -0.21 -1.97
N ASN A 28 69.30 -0.74 -1.90
CA ASN A 28 70.38 -0.08 -1.18
C ASN A 28 71.00 1.01 -2.07
N SER A 29 71.11 2.24 -1.58
CA SER A 29 71.68 3.36 -2.32
C SER A 29 73.09 3.07 -2.85
N LYS A 30 73.89 2.28 -2.11
CA LYS A 30 75.27 1.89 -2.49
C LYS A 30 75.35 1.03 -3.74
N ASN A 31 74.27 0.34 -4.11
CA ASN A 31 74.23 -0.46 -5.34
C ASN A 31 74.23 0.39 -6.61
N TYR A 32 74.04 1.71 -6.48
CA TYR A 32 74.02 2.66 -7.59
C TYR A 32 75.29 3.52 -7.68
N ASP A 33 76.26 3.35 -6.76
CA ASP A 33 77.53 4.12 -6.74
C ASP A 33 78.39 3.88 -8.00
N ASN A 34 78.30 2.69 -8.60
CA ASN A 34 79.02 2.31 -9.83
C ASN A 34 78.20 2.54 -11.11
N SER A 35 77.02 3.14 -11.00
CA SER A 35 76.04 3.27 -12.08
C SER A 35 76.04 4.68 -12.66
N SER A 36 75.88 4.82 -13.99
CA SER A 36 75.86 6.15 -14.62
C SER A 36 74.58 6.90 -14.26
N LEU A 37 74.73 7.98 -13.49
CA LEU A 37 73.64 8.90 -13.18
C LEU A 37 73.24 9.68 -14.45
N VAL A 38 71.96 9.61 -14.80
CA VAL A 38 71.40 10.28 -15.97
C VAL A 38 70.84 11.65 -15.58
N CYS A 39 70.04 11.69 -14.52
CA CYS A 39 69.44 12.93 -14.00
C CYS A 39 69.22 12.81 -12.48
N LYS A 40 69.40 13.89 -11.73
CA LYS A 40 69.10 13.96 -10.29
C LYS A 40 68.45 15.28 -9.96
N GLU A 41 67.27 15.22 -9.37
CA GLU A 41 66.52 16.40 -8.94
C GLU A 41 65.93 16.16 -7.55
N GLY A 42 66.49 16.85 -6.56
CA GLY A 42 66.11 16.70 -5.16
C GLY A 42 66.32 15.27 -4.63
N LEU A 43 65.25 14.65 -4.14
CA LEU A 43 65.24 13.27 -3.61
C LEU A 43 65.12 12.19 -4.70
N PHE A 44 64.90 12.57 -5.96
CA PHE A 44 64.68 11.65 -7.07
C PHE A 44 65.95 11.57 -7.94
N ALA A 45 66.34 10.37 -8.33
CA ALA A 45 67.49 10.15 -9.20
C ALA A 45 67.20 9.04 -10.23
N LEU A 46 67.60 9.26 -11.48
CA LEU A 46 67.50 8.30 -12.57
C LEU A 46 68.88 7.75 -12.91
N TYR A 47 69.08 6.45 -12.74
CA TYR A 47 70.33 5.76 -13.04
C TYR A 47 70.17 4.85 -14.25
N LYS A 48 71.21 4.77 -15.08
CA LYS A 48 71.31 3.76 -16.13
C LYS A 48 72.07 2.55 -15.59
N MET A 49 71.37 1.42 -15.55
CA MET A 49 71.82 0.12 -15.05
C MET A 49 71.96 -0.85 -16.23
N GLY A 50 73.10 -0.82 -16.92
CA GLY A 50 73.33 -1.68 -18.09
C GLY A 50 72.40 -1.35 -19.27
N LYS A 51 71.36 -2.16 -19.49
CA LYS A 51 70.33 -1.99 -20.55
C LYS A 51 69.02 -1.34 -20.07
N THR A 52 68.88 -1.06 -18.77
CA THR A 52 67.66 -0.49 -18.19
C THR A 52 67.95 0.82 -17.47
N TYR A 53 66.92 1.64 -17.31
CA TYR A 53 66.91 2.91 -16.59
C TYR A 53 66.03 2.73 -15.35
N ASP A 54 66.60 2.96 -14.16
CA ASP A 54 65.95 2.75 -12.87
C ASP A 54 65.82 4.10 -12.15
N ALA A 55 64.58 4.50 -11.83
CA ALA A 55 64.29 5.72 -11.10
C ALA A 55 64.15 5.42 -9.61
N ILE A 56 64.94 6.08 -8.76
CA ILE A 56 64.94 5.85 -7.32
C ILE A 56 64.61 7.12 -6.52
N VAL A 57 63.98 6.93 -5.36
CA VAL A 57 63.74 7.97 -4.36
C VAL A 57 64.59 7.71 -3.13
N HIS A 58 65.41 8.69 -2.75
CA HIS A 58 66.23 8.64 -1.55
C HIS A 58 65.46 9.13 -0.32
N PHE A 59 65.71 8.51 0.83
CA PHE A 59 65.18 8.99 2.09
C PHE A 59 66.04 10.14 2.64
N PRO A 60 65.44 11.24 3.13
CA PRO A 60 66.19 12.34 3.74
C PRO A 60 66.97 11.92 5.00
N GLU A 61 66.48 10.91 5.74
CA GLU A 61 66.97 10.53 7.08
C GLU A 61 67.82 9.24 7.10
N GLN A 62 67.85 8.48 6.00
CA GLN A 62 68.58 7.20 5.90
C GLN A 62 69.37 7.15 4.58
N THR A 63 70.70 7.21 4.67
CA THR A 63 71.59 7.28 3.49
C THR A 63 71.63 5.98 2.67
N ASP A 64 71.42 4.84 3.34
CA ASP A 64 71.65 3.51 2.74
C ASP A 64 70.39 2.88 2.14
N LYS A 65 69.21 3.49 2.28
CA LYS A 65 67.94 2.97 1.77
C LYS A 65 67.35 3.91 0.72
N ALA A 66 66.78 3.32 -0.33
CA ALA A 66 66.03 4.01 -1.37
C ALA A 66 64.91 3.10 -1.89
N PHE A 67 63.92 3.69 -2.56
CA PHE A 67 62.89 2.94 -3.27
C PHE A 67 63.05 3.10 -4.78
N SER A 68 63.15 1.98 -5.51
CA SER A 68 63.03 1.95 -6.96
C SER A 68 61.56 2.12 -7.35
N LEU A 69 61.26 3.18 -8.09
CA LEU A 69 59.91 3.56 -8.55
C LEU A 69 59.52 2.84 -9.83
N PHE A 70 60.44 2.76 -10.79
CA PHE A 70 60.24 2.04 -12.04
C PHE A 70 61.56 1.63 -12.69
N ARG A 71 61.50 0.58 -13.53
CA ARG A 71 62.60 0.12 -14.40
C ARG A 71 62.14 0.02 -15.85
N LEU A 72 62.69 0.85 -16.73
CA LEU A 72 62.33 0.92 -18.16
C LEU A 72 63.52 0.65 -19.06
N GLU A 73 63.31 0.08 -20.25
CA GLU A 73 64.39 -0.27 -21.19
C GLU A 73 64.78 0.88 -22.14
N LYS A 74 63.85 1.82 -22.39
CA LYS A 74 64.04 2.93 -23.32
C LYS A 74 64.33 4.23 -22.60
N GLU A 75 65.41 4.90 -23.00
CA GLU A 75 65.88 6.15 -22.39
C GLU A 75 64.86 7.29 -22.49
N MET A 76 64.25 7.51 -23.66
CA MET A 76 63.29 8.60 -23.85
C MET A 76 62.02 8.41 -23.00
N ASP A 77 61.52 7.18 -22.91
CA ASP A 77 60.34 6.86 -22.11
C ASP A 77 60.65 7.01 -20.61
N ALA A 78 61.86 6.60 -20.18
CA ALA A 78 62.32 6.72 -18.81
C ALA A 78 62.49 8.18 -18.38
N LEU A 79 63.07 9.04 -19.23
CA LEU A 79 63.23 10.47 -18.94
C LEU A 79 61.87 11.19 -18.87
N SER A 80 60.98 10.94 -19.83
CA SER A 80 59.64 11.55 -19.84
C SER A 80 58.82 11.15 -18.61
N GLN A 81 58.83 9.86 -18.23
CA GLN A 81 58.15 9.40 -17.03
C GLN A 81 58.81 9.90 -15.75
N PHE A 82 60.15 9.99 -15.70
CA PHE A 82 60.88 10.52 -14.56
C PHE A 82 60.48 11.98 -14.28
N THR A 83 60.50 12.84 -15.29
CA THR A 83 60.12 14.26 -15.14
C THR A 83 58.67 14.40 -14.69
N ASN A 84 57.73 13.68 -15.33
CA ASN A 84 56.30 13.73 -14.97
C ASN A 84 56.02 13.20 -13.54
N LEU A 85 56.66 12.09 -13.15
CA LEU A 85 56.55 11.55 -11.79
C LEU A 85 57.12 12.53 -10.77
N GLN A 86 58.32 13.03 -11.02
CA GLN A 86 59.02 13.92 -10.11
C GLN A 86 58.26 15.23 -9.87
N GLU A 87 57.77 15.90 -10.92
CA GLU A 87 57.00 17.14 -10.77
C GLU A 87 55.76 16.95 -9.87
N LYS A 88 55.10 15.79 -9.99
CA LYS A 88 53.88 15.49 -9.25
C LYS A 88 54.13 14.92 -7.85
N LEU A 89 55.21 14.16 -7.67
CA LEU A 89 55.56 13.47 -6.42
C LEU A 89 56.36 14.33 -5.46
N ASN A 90 57.24 15.20 -5.97
CA ASN A 90 58.15 15.97 -5.12
C ASN A 90 57.41 16.83 -4.08
N PRO A 91 56.32 17.55 -4.41
CA PRO A 91 55.51 18.27 -3.42
C PRO A 91 54.89 17.37 -2.34
N LEU A 92 54.56 16.13 -2.68
CA LEU A 92 53.89 15.18 -1.78
C LEU A 92 54.88 14.53 -0.81
N VAL A 93 56.07 14.19 -1.29
CA VAL A 93 57.16 13.64 -0.46
C VAL A 93 57.70 14.68 0.51
N MET A 94 57.86 15.93 0.09
CA MET A 94 58.36 17.02 0.94
C MET A 94 57.37 17.42 2.06
N SER A 95 56.07 17.18 1.85
CA SER A 95 55.03 17.60 2.79
C SER A 95 54.61 16.53 3.81
N SER A 96 54.92 15.26 3.55
CA SER A 96 54.58 14.17 4.47
C SER A 96 55.51 12.97 4.33
N HIS A 97 56.30 12.69 5.37
CA HIS A 97 57.13 11.49 5.45
C HIS A 97 56.34 10.17 5.37
N ALA A 98 55.02 10.21 5.62
CA ALA A 98 54.16 9.04 5.48
C ALA A 98 54.01 8.56 4.02
N VAL A 99 54.32 9.42 3.03
CA VAL A 99 54.32 9.07 1.59
C VAL A 99 55.50 8.16 1.24
N LEU A 100 56.57 8.19 2.03
CA LEU A 100 57.75 7.33 1.87
C LEU A 100 57.57 5.93 2.51
N GLN A 101 56.33 5.45 2.62
CA GLN A 101 56.04 4.05 2.94
C GLN A 101 55.84 3.28 1.64
N LYS A 102 56.43 2.08 1.54
CA LYS A 102 56.42 1.25 0.33
C LYS A 102 55.01 1.07 -0.27
N ASP A 103 54.03 0.79 0.58
CA ASP A 103 52.65 0.52 0.14
C ASP A 103 51.94 1.78 -0.38
N LYS A 104 52.12 2.92 0.28
CA LYS A 104 51.53 4.21 -0.14
C LYS A 104 52.18 4.75 -1.41
N LEU A 105 53.48 4.57 -1.57
CA LEU A 105 54.19 4.98 -2.77
C LEU A 105 53.74 4.12 -3.96
N GLN A 106 53.47 2.83 -3.74
CA GLN A 106 52.96 1.92 -4.77
C GLN A 106 51.56 2.35 -5.21
N GLU A 107 50.68 2.63 -4.24
CA GLU A 107 49.33 3.16 -4.49
C GLU A 107 49.37 4.47 -5.30
N LEU A 108 50.32 5.37 -5.01
CA LEU A 108 50.47 6.63 -5.72
C LEU A 108 50.92 6.42 -7.18
N ILE A 109 51.92 5.56 -7.40
CA ILE A 109 52.40 5.26 -8.76
C ILE A 109 51.31 4.56 -9.57
N ASP A 110 50.57 3.63 -8.96
CA ASP A 110 49.46 2.96 -9.60
C ASP A 110 48.35 3.96 -9.95
N CYS A 111 48.02 4.89 -9.04
CA CYS A 111 47.04 5.94 -9.26
C CYS A 111 47.43 6.90 -10.40
N LEU A 112 48.70 7.32 -10.46
CA LEU A 112 49.20 8.18 -11.54
C LEU A 112 49.17 7.46 -12.89
N ARG A 113 49.45 6.14 -12.91
CA ARG A 113 49.40 5.34 -14.13
C ARG A 113 47.97 5.18 -14.65
N GLU A 114 47.01 4.97 -13.76
CA GLU A 114 45.59 4.91 -14.10
C GLU A 114 45.05 6.27 -14.55
N ASN A 115 45.57 7.37 -13.96
CA ASN A 115 45.11 8.72 -14.21
C ASN A 115 46.27 9.67 -14.56
N PRO A 116 46.85 9.57 -15.78
CA PRO A 116 48.06 10.29 -16.15
C PRO A 116 47.88 11.81 -16.21
N THR A 117 46.65 12.29 -16.36
CA THR A 117 46.29 13.72 -16.46
C THR A 117 46.08 14.40 -15.10
N TRP A 118 46.09 13.64 -14.00
CA TRP A 118 45.87 14.19 -12.67
C TRP A 118 47.05 15.05 -12.19
N SER A 119 46.72 16.15 -11.51
CA SER A 119 47.70 17.01 -10.83
C SER A 119 48.09 16.45 -9.46
N CYS A 120 49.15 17.01 -8.85
CA CYS A 120 49.55 16.64 -7.49
C CYS A 120 48.44 16.85 -6.44
N ALA A 121 47.52 17.79 -6.65
CA ALA A 121 46.37 18.01 -5.77
C ALA A 121 45.30 16.90 -5.88
N HIS A 122 45.09 16.35 -7.08
CA HIS A 122 44.22 15.19 -7.28
C HIS A 122 44.81 13.95 -6.60
N LEU A 123 46.12 13.72 -6.75
CA LEU A 123 46.83 12.60 -6.11
C LEU A 123 46.83 12.73 -4.57
N ALA A 124 47.13 13.93 -4.06
CA ALA A 124 47.05 14.22 -2.63
C ALA A 124 45.65 13.92 -2.09
N THR A 125 44.62 14.23 -2.87
CA THR A 125 43.23 14.02 -2.50
C THR A 125 42.84 12.55 -2.52
N GLN A 126 43.15 11.84 -3.60
CA GLN A 126 42.83 10.42 -3.74
C GLN A 126 43.44 9.57 -2.61
N LEU A 127 44.65 9.93 -2.17
CA LEU A 127 45.39 9.23 -1.11
C LEU A 127 45.11 9.73 0.31
N GLY A 128 44.20 10.70 0.47
CA GLY A 128 43.83 11.26 1.78
C GLY A 128 44.96 12.01 2.49
N LEU A 129 45.91 12.59 1.75
CA LEU A 129 47.09 13.28 2.28
C LEU A 129 46.77 14.71 2.72
N LYS A 130 46.06 14.86 3.84
CA LYS A 130 45.57 16.16 4.34
C LYS A 130 46.67 17.23 4.52
N ASN A 131 47.84 16.85 5.04
CA ASN A 131 48.93 17.79 5.32
C ASN A 131 49.55 18.32 4.02
N SER A 132 49.57 17.49 2.98
CA SER A 132 50.15 17.83 1.68
C SER A 132 49.34 18.89 0.94
N LEU A 133 48.05 19.03 1.23
CA LEU A 133 47.20 20.06 0.62
C LEU A 133 47.61 21.50 0.98
N ARG A 134 48.32 21.71 2.10
CA ARG A 134 48.81 23.04 2.53
C ARG A 134 50.15 23.42 1.90
N HIS A 135 50.79 22.51 1.17
CA HIS A 135 52.07 22.80 0.52
C HIS A 135 51.86 23.76 -0.66
N PRO A 136 52.69 24.82 -0.83
CA PRO A 136 52.50 25.84 -1.87
C PRO A 136 52.36 25.26 -3.30
N SER A 137 53.17 24.26 -3.64
CA SER A 137 53.12 23.59 -4.95
C SER A 137 51.90 22.68 -5.15
N VAL A 138 51.17 22.33 -4.09
CA VAL A 138 49.91 21.58 -4.18
C VAL A 138 48.72 22.56 -4.19
N LEU A 139 48.80 23.62 -3.38
CA LEU A 139 47.82 24.70 -3.31
C LEU A 139 47.58 25.37 -4.68
N CYS A 140 48.62 25.57 -5.50
CA CYS A 140 48.45 26.16 -6.83
C CYS A 140 47.57 25.32 -7.78
N PHE A 141 47.40 24.02 -7.51
CA PHE A 141 46.56 23.11 -8.29
C PHE A 141 45.25 22.72 -7.57
N ILE A 142 44.90 23.38 -6.46
CA ILE A 142 43.72 23.01 -5.65
C ILE A 142 42.40 23.12 -6.40
N ASN A 143 42.34 24.02 -7.38
CA ASN A 143 41.19 24.26 -8.26
C ASN A 143 41.44 23.76 -9.71
N ALA A 144 42.51 23.01 -9.95
CA ALA A 144 42.79 22.47 -11.28
C ALA A 144 41.72 21.44 -11.64
N ALA A 145 41.13 21.56 -12.83
CA ALA A 145 40.22 20.55 -13.37
C ALA A 145 41.02 19.53 -14.20
N ASP A 146 40.74 18.24 -14.02
CA ASP A 146 41.28 17.19 -14.87
C ASP A 146 40.84 17.40 -16.33
N PRO A 147 41.76 17.48 -17.31
CA PRO A 147 41.41 17.74 -18.71
C PRO A 147 40.44 16.74 -19.35
N LYS A 148 40.36 15.50 -18.84
CA LYS A 148 39.48 14.45 -19.39
C LYS A 148 38.10 14.46 -18.77
N SER A 149 38.03 14.49 -17.43
CA SER A 149 36.77 14.35 -16.69
C SER A 149 36.19 15.68 -16.21
N GLY A 150 36.98 16.76 -16.19
CA GLY A 150 36.63 18.03 -15.55
C GLY A 150 36.58 17.96 -14.02
N LEU A 151 36.92 16.82 -13.41
CA LEU A 151 36.89 16.69 -11.96
C LEU A 151 37.98 17.57 -11.34
N ALA A 152 37.63 18.29 -10.28
CA ALA A 152 38.58 19.01 -9.45
C ALA A 152 38.88 18.18 -8.18
N PRO A 153 39.97 18.48 -7.44
CA PRO A 153 40.28 17.80 -6.19
C PRO A 153 39.10 17.78 -5.20
N ILE A 154 38.35 18.88 -5.10
CA ILE A 154 37.16 18.93 -4.24
C ILE A 154 36.05 17.96 -4.67
N HIS A 155 35.84 17.73 -5.97
CA HIS A 155 34.89 16.74 -6.47
C HIS A 155 35.30 15.32 -6.06
N LEU A 156 36.59 15.00 -6.17
CA LEU A 156 37.12 13.69 -5.75
C LEU A 156 36.99 13.48 -4.24
N ALA A 157 37.34 14.47 -3.42
CA ALA A 157 37.22 14.38 -1.97
C ALA A 157 35.78 14.11 -1.52
N VAL A 158 34.83 14.84 -2.13
CA VAL A 158 33.39 14.67 -1.87
C VAL A 158 32.90 13.31 -2.35
N LYS A 159 33.20 12.93 -3.60
CA LYS A 159 32.77 11.66 -4.21
C LYS A 159 33.28 10.44 -3.42
N SER A 160 34.50 10.51 -2.89
CA SER A 160 35.10 9.47 -2.04
C SER A 160 34.69 9.57 -0.57
N ASN A 161 33.77 10.48 -0.21
CA ASN A 161 33.21 10.63 1.13
C ASN A 161 34.28 10.92 2.24
N MET A 162 35.34 11.66 1.89
CA MET A 162 36.44 11.97 2.82
C MET A 162 36.21 13.29 3.57
N THR A 163 35.34 13.29 4.58
CA THR A 163 34.89 14.48 5.32
C THR A 163 36.02 15.37 5.85
N ASP A 164 37.05 14.78 6.47
CA ASP A 164 38.21 15.54 7.00
C ASP A 164 38.99 16.24 5.90
N LEU A 165 39.12 15.57 4.75
CA LEU A 165 39.83 16.12 3.61
C LEU A 165 39.03 17.24 2.94
N VAL A 166 37.71 17.09 2.82
CA VAL A 166 36.82 18.16 2.35
C VAL A 166 36.94 19.39 3.26
N LYS A 167 37.00 19.20 4.58
CA LYS A 167 37.22 20.29 5.54
C LYS A 167 38.54 21.01 5.28
N GLU A 168 39.63 20.28 5.11
CA GLU A 168 40.94 20.87 4.81
C GLU A 168 40.97 21.59 3.45
N LEU A 169 40.32 21.03 2.41
CA LEU A 169 40.19 21.68 1.10
C LEU A 169 39.43 23.00 1.19
N VAL A 170 38.35 23.06 1.98
CA VAL A 170 37.59 24.30 2.21
C VAL A 170 38.42 25.33 3.00
N VAL A 171 39.23 24.89 3.97
CA VAL A 171 40.20 25.76 4.67
C VAL A 171 41.24 26.33 3.69
N CYS A 172 41.70 25.50 2.75
CA CYS A 172 42.65 25.88 1.69
C CYS A 172 42.01 26.72 0.56
N GLN A 173 40.78 27.20 0.74
CA GLN A 173 40.05 28.05 -0.22
C GLN A 173 39.77 27.38 -1.58
N ALA A 174 39.56 26.06 -1.59
CA ALA A 174 39.06 25.38 -2.79
C ALA A 174 37.67 25.91 -3.19
N GLN A 175 37.47 26.13 -4.49
CA GLN A 175 36.22 26.66 -5.03
C GLN A 175 35.15 25.56 -5.11
N THR A 176 34.00 25.82 -4.49
CA THR A 176 32.85 24.88 -4.50
C THR A 176 31.98 25.01 -5.75
N SER A 177 32.15 26.10 -6.51
CA SER A 177 31.40 26.43 -7.73
C SER A 177 31.97 25.80 -9.01
N LEU A 178 33.06 25.02 -8.91
CA LEU A 178 33.64 24.33 -10.05
C LEU A 178 32.64 23.32 -10.62
N ILE A 179 32.66 23.13 -11.93
CA ILE A 179 31.81 22.17 -12.65
C ILE A 179 32.70 21.15 -13.36
N ASP A 180 32.26 19.89 -13.38
CA ASP A 180 32.89 18.84 -14.18
C ASP A 180 32.37 18.81 -15.63
N ALA A 181 32.82 17.83 -16.42
CA ALA A 181 32.41 17.67 -17.82
C ALA A 181 30.90 17.37 -17.98
N LEU A 182 30.21 16.93 -16.93
CA LEU A 182 28.76 16.69 -16.90
C LEU A 182 27.99 17.88 -16.30
N GLY A 183 28.68 18.97 -15.96
CA GLY A 183 28.10 20.13 -15.30
C GLY A 183 27.85 19.95 -13.80
N ASN A 184 28.33 18.87 -13.17
CA ASN A 184 28.14 18.63 -11.75
C ASN A 184 29.09 19.50 -10.91
N THR A 185 28.53 20.12 -9.88
CA THR A 185 29.28 20.82 -8.82
C THR A 185 29.61 19.89 -7.65
N ALA A 186 30.43 20.36 -6.71
CA ALA A 186 30.70 19.66 -5.44
C ALA A 186 29.41 19.29 -4.68
N TYR A 187 28.36 20.11 -4.77
CA TYR A 187 27.07 19.84 -4.12
C TYR A 187 26.31 18.67 -4.77
N HIS A 188 26.43 18.45 -6.09
CA HIS A 188 25.82 17.30 -6.75
C HIS A 188 26.42 15.99 -6.24
N TYR A 189 27.75 15.96 -6.06
CA TYR A 189 28.42 14.83 -5.45
C TYR A 189 28.10 14.70 -3.95
N ALA A 190 27.97 15.80 -3.22
CA ALA A 190 27.62 15.78 -1.79
C ALA A 190 26.19 15.25 -1.54
N ALA A 191 25.28 15.49 -2.49
CA ALA A 191 23.90 15.03 -2.41
C ALA A 191 23.76 13.50 -2.30
N VAL A 192 24.75 12.72 -2.76
CA VAL A 192 24.75 11.25 -2.67
C VAL A 192 25.54 10.69 -1.48
N THR A 193 26.18 11.54 -0.67
CA THR A 193 27.06 11.10 0.41
C THR A 193 26.43 11.21 1.80
N ASN A 194 26.85 12.19 2.61
CA ASN A 194 26.44 12.44 3.98
C ASN A 194 26.19 13.94 4.24
N ARG A 195 25.39 14.25 5.28
CA ARG A 195 25.00 15.64 5.61
C ARG A 195 26.17 16.52 6.08
N ASP A 196 27.19 15.94 6.69
CA ASP A 196 28.30 16.70 7.27
C ASP A 196 29.18 17.33 6.18
N ILE A 197 29.33 16.65 5.04
CA ILE A 197 29.99 17.21 3.86
C ILE A 197 29.23 18.43 3.35
N ILE A 198 27.89 18.38 3.30
CA ILE A 198 27.06 19.54 2.88
C ILE A 198 27.26 20.71 3.85
N ARG A 199 27.26 20.46 5.17
CA ARG A 199 27.54 21.49 6.18
C ARG A 199 28.91 22.14 6.04
N ILE A 200 29.93 21.34 5.74
CA ILE A 200 31.29 21.83 5.53
C ILE A 200 31.35 22.69 4.27
N LEU A 201 30.77 22.22 3.16
CA LEU A 201 30.71 23.00 1.91
C LEU A 201 29.90 24.30 2.09
N ALA A 202 28.84 24.26 2.90
CA ALA A 202 27.96 25.38 3.19
C ALA A 202 28.64 26.55 3.90
N THR A 203 29.83 26.34 4.49
CA THR A 203 30.60 27.42 5.12
C THR A 203 31.08 28.49 4.13
N ARG A 204 30.99 28.24 2.80
CA ARG A 204 31.39 29.20 1.76
C ARG A 204 30.42 29.23 0.57
N ASP A 205 30.06 30.44 0.14
CA ASP A 205 29.38 30.78 -1.13
C ASP A 205 28.18 29.91 -1.54
N ILE A 206 27.46 29.34 -0.56
CA ILE A 206 26.39 28.37 -0.83
C ILE A 206 25.23 28.92 -1.66
N ALA A 207 24.85 30.18 -1.40
CA ALA A 207 23.66 30.81 -2.00
C ALA A 207 23.70 30.86 -3.54
N LYS A 208 24.90 30.83 -4.14
CA LYS A 208 25.07 30.85 -5.60
C LYS A 208 25.14 29.45 -6.22
N VAL A 209 25.54 28.43 -5.46
CA VAL A 209 25.95 27.12 -6.01
C VAL A 209 24.94 26.00 -5.70
N VAL A 210 24.22 26.09 -4.58
CA VAL A 210 23.26 25.05 -4.15
C VAL A 210 22.13 24.80 -5.15
N ASN A 211 21.86 25.81 -5.98
CA ASN A 211 20.79 25.84 -6.98
C ASN A 211 21.31 25.71 -8.42
N THR A 212 22.60 25.43 -8.62
CA THR A 212 23.14 25.20 -9.97
C THR A 212 22.61 23.88 -10.54
N CYS A 213 22.23 23.90 -11.82
CA CYS A 213 21.82 22.69 -12.54
C CYS A 213 23.01 22.07 -13.29
N ASN A 214 23.10 20.74 -13.29
CA ASN A 214 24.04 20.01 -14.13
C ASN A 214 23.57 19.94 -15.61
N GLY A 215 24.31 19.21 -16.45
CA GLY A 215 24.01 19.06 -17.88
C GLY A 215 22.64 18.43 -18.19
N GLU A 216 22.04 17.70 -17.24
CA GLU A 216 20.69 17.13 -17.34
C GLU A 216 19.59 18.06 -16.78
N GLY A 217 19.98 19.28 -16.38
CA GLY A 217 19.08 20.27 -15.78
C GLY A 217 18.71 19.98 -14.32
N GLU A 218 19.39 19.04 -13.66
CA GLU A 218 19.10 18.60 -12.30
C GLU A 218 19.92 19.41 -11.29
N THR A 219 19.29 19.83 -10.18
CA THR A 219 19.99 20.45 -9.04
C THR A 219 20.49 19.40 -8.04
N PRO A 220 21.39 19.72 -7.10
CA PRO A 220 21.79 18.81 -6.02
C PRO A 220 20.60 18.21 -5.26
N LEU A 221 19.52 18.97 -5.11
CA LEU A 221 18.30 18.52 -4.45
C LEU A 221 17.58 17.40 -5.22
N HIS A 222 17.60 17.45 -6.56
CA HIS A 222 17.08 16.36 -7.41
C HIS A 222 17.87 15.07 -7.19
N ILE A 223 19.20 15.17 -7.11
CA ILE A 223 20.09 14.03 -6.93
C ILE A 223 19.88 13.37 -5.56
N ALA A 224 19.75 14.18 -4.49
CA ALA A 224 19.46 13.68 -3.14
C ALA A 224 18.10 12.96 -3.09
N ALA A 225 17.07 13.58 -3.71
CA ALA A 225 15.73 13.02 -3.82
C ALA A 225 15.70 11.71 -4.63
N LEU A 226 16.52 11.60 -5.68
CA LEU A 226 16.63 10.41 -6.53
C LEU A 226 17.27 9.22 -5.80
N HIS A 227 18.31 9.46 -5.00
CA HIS A 227 19.13 8.43 -4.34
C HIS A 227 18.72 8.10 -2.90
N ASN A 228 17.54 8.56 -2.46
CA ASN A 228 17.01 8.34 -1.11
C ASN A 228 17.94 8.86 0.01
N LYS A 229 18.52 10.05 -0.18
CA LYS A 229 19.39 10.70 0.81
C LYS A 229 18.60 11.77 1.55
N ASP A 230 17.70 11.33 2.42
CA ASP A 230 16.80 12.18 3.20
C ASP A 230 17.54 13.19 4.09
N GLU A 231 18.63 12.77 4.76
CA GLU A 231 19.43 13.68 5.58
C GLU A 231 20.15 14.75 4.75
N CYS A 232 20.74 14.37 3.60
CA CYS A 232 21.36 15.33 2.69
C CYS A 232 20.34 16.28 2.08
N LEU A 233 19.15 15.76 1.76
CA LEU A 233 18.04 16.53 1.21
C LEU A 233 17.56 17.60 2.20
N ASP A 234 17.35 17.25 3.49
CA ASP A 234 16.94 18.23 4.50
C ASP A 234 18.04 19.28 4.73
N GLU A 235 19.31 18.88 4.74
CA GLU A 235 20.43 19.81 4.91
C GLU A 235 20.56 20.79 3.74
N LEU A 236 20.38 20.32 2.50
CA LEU A 236 20.34 21.19 1.32
C LEU A 236 19.20 22.23 1.41
N LEU A 237 18.02 21.81 1.86
CA LEU A 237 16.87 22.71 2.06
C LEU A 237 17.12 23.73 3.17
N ILE A 238 17.76 23.34 4.27
CA ILE A 238 18.16 24.26 5.36
C ILE A 238 19.07 25.36 4.83
N HIS A 239 19.95 25.03 3.89
CA HIS A 239 20.91 25.97 3.31
C HIS A 239 20.43 26.69 2.03
N GLY A 240 19.12 26.72 1.78
CA GLY A 240 18.53 27.54 0.72
C GLY A 240 18.46 26.89 -0.67
N ALA A 241 18.51 25.55 -0.75
CA ALA A 241 18.12 24.85 -1.96
C ALA A 241 16.64 25.13 -2.26
N ASP A 242 16.34 25.60 -3.47
CA ASP A 242 14.97 25.87 -3.91
C ASP A 242 14.39 24.61 -4.60
N PRO A 243 13.37 23.95 -4.02
CA PRO A 243 12.74 22.80 -4.64
C PRO A 243 11.93 23.13 -5.89
N MET A 244 11.62 24.40 -6.14
CA MET A 244 10.87 24.87 -7.30
C MET A 244 11.77 25.17 -8.51
N LEU A 245 13.09 25.26 -8.32
CA LEU A 245 14.02 25.49 -9.40
C LEU A 245 14.33 24.17 -10.13
N THR A 246 14.02 24.12 -11.42
CA THR A 246 14.41 23.01 -12.29
C THR A 246 14.63 23.49 -13.72
N ASN A 247 15.68 23.00 -14.35
CA ASN A 247 15.86 23.05 -15.81
C ASN A 247 15.68 21.66 -16.42
N SER A 248 15.28 20.67 -15.62
CA SER A 248 14.97 19.31 -16.03
C SER A 248 13.48 19.19 -16.33
N TYR A 249 13.07 18.04 -16.85
CA TYR A 249 11.66 17.73 -17.10
C TYR A 249 10.86 17.48 -15.82
N ARG A 250 11.47 17.51 -14.63
CA ARG A 250 10.89 17.05 -13.38
C ARG A 250 11.36 17.89 -12.20
N PHE A 251 10.54 17.95 -11.14
CA PHE A 251 10.88 18.53 -9.83
C PHE A 251 11.44 17.46 -8.88
N PRO A 252 12.10 17.83 -7.76
CA PRO A 252 12.66 16.87 -6.81
C PRO A 252 11.63 15.85 -6.28
N ILE A 253 10.38 16.27 -6.04
CA ILE A 253 9.32 15.35 -5.59
C ILE A 253 9.02 14.24 -6.60
N HIS A 254 9.14 14.52 -7.91
CA HIS A 254 8.93 13.52 -8.95
C HIS A 254 10.08 12.50 -8.95
N CYS A 255 11.32 12.93 -8.68
CA CYS A 255 12.46 12.03 -8.49
C CYS A 255 12.25 11.11 -7.28
N ALA A 256 11.85 11.68 -6.14
CA ALA A 256 11.56 10.90 -4.94
C ALA A 256 10.40 9.91 -5.16
N THR A 257 9.32 10.37 -5.78
CA THR A 257 8.12 9.56 -6.03
C THR A 257 8.38 8.40 -7.01
N LYS A 258 9.11 8.67 -8.10
CA LYS A 258 9.46 7.64 -9.09
C LYS A 258 10.30 6.51 -8.49
N ASN A 259 11.05 6.77 -7.43
CA ASN A 259 11.87 5.77 -6.73
C ASN A 259 11.27 5.31 -5.38
N SER A 260 10.05 5.74 -5.04
CA SER A 260 9.39 5.41 -3.78
C SER A 260 10.17 5.82 -2.53
N ASN A 261 10.87 6.96 -2.59
CA ASN A 261 11.67 7.49 -1.48
C ASN A 261 10.78 8.25 -0.49
N ILE A 262 10.00 7.51 0.31
CA ILE A 262 8.96 8.01 1.25
C ILE A 262 9.45 9.18 2.11
N LYS A 263 10.59 9.04 2.80
CA LYS A 263 11.12 10.09 3.68
C LYS A 263 11.47 11.38 2.93
N CYS A 264 12.01 11.26 1.72
CA CYS A 264 12.31 12.42 0.88
C CYS A 264 11.02 13.15 0.48
N ILE A 265 9.94 12.41 0.18
CA ILE A 265 8.62 12.99 -0.14
C ILE A 265 8.10 13.76 1.09
N GLU A 266 8.13 13.15 2.28
CA GLU A 266 7.69 13.78 3.52
C GLU A 266 8.43 15.08 3.80
N ILE A 267 9.77 15.09 3.69
CA ILE A 267 10.59 16.29 3.93
C ILE A 267 10.28 17.37 2.89
N LEU A 268 10.23 17.03 1.61
CA LEU A 268 9.95 17.99 0.53
C LEU A 268 8.58 18.65 0.72
N VAL A 269 7.55 17.87 1.03
CA VAL A 269 6.18 18.39 1.23
C VAL A 269 6.09 19.21 2.51
N LYS A 270 6.74 18.78 3.59
CA LYS A 270 6.79 19.53 4.86
C LYS A 270 7.42 20.91 4.69
N ARG A 271 8.48 21.01 3.87
CA ARG A 271 9.19 22.28 3.60
C ARG A 271 8.50 23.11 2.53
N CYS A 272 7.93 22.47 1.50
CA CYS A 272 7.32 23.12 0.34
C CYS A 272 6.07 22.35 -0.13
N PRO A 273 4.89 22.61 0.46
CA PRO A 273 3.65 21.91 0.13
C PRO A 273 3.25 22.01 -1.36
N ASN A 274 3.62 23.11 -2.03
CA ASN A 274 3.33 23.35 -3.45
C ASN A 274 3.89 22.26 -4.38
N GLN A 275 4.89 21.49 -3.95
CA GLN A 275 5.42 20.35 -4.72
C GLN A 275 4.34 19.33 -5.08
N LEU A 276 3.30 19.17 -4.25
CA LEU A 276 2.22 18.19 -4.48
C LEU A 276 1.39 18.47 -5.74
N THR A 277 1.30 19.74 -6.15
CA THR A 277 0.51 20.16 -7.32
C THR A 277 1.36 20.35 -8.57
N MET A 278 2.68 20.23 -8.46
CA MET A 278 3.57 20.45 -9.60
C MET A 278 3.45 19.32 -10.62
N GLN A 279 3.36 19.70 -11.89
CA GLN A 279 3.31 18.78 -13.02
C GLN A 279 4.68 18.69 -13.66
N ASP A 280 5.11 17.48 -14.01
CA ASP A 280 6.34 17.29 -14.78
C ASP A 280 6.22 17.91 -16.19
N SER A 281 7.31 18.45 -16.73
CA SER A 281 7.28 19.17 -18.00
C SER A 281 7.15 18.26 -19.22
N LYS A 282 7.37 16.95 -19.08
CA LYS A 282 7.34 16.00 -20.20
C LYS A 282 5.94 15.49 -20.49
N TYR A 283 5.19 15.14 -19.44
CA TYR A 283 3.88 14.52 -19.56
C TYR A 283 2.78 15.28 -18.80
N GLY A 284 3.12 16.27 -17.99
CA GLY A 284 2.15 17.02 -17.19
C GLY A 284 1.62 16.27 -15.98
N GLY A 285 2.26 15.18 -15.57
CA GLY A 285 1.81 14.34 -14.46
C GLY A 285 2.20 14.94 -13.12
N ALA A 286 1.21 15.10 -12.23
CA ALA A 286 1.42 15.35 -10.80
C ALA A 286 2.22 14.18 -10.15
N PRO A 287 2.85 14.37 -8.97
CA PRO A 287 3.74 13.37 -8.37
C PRO A 287 3.12 11.97 -8.27
N ILE A 288 1.85 11.89 -7.86
CA ILE A 288 1.09 10.64 -7.70
C ILE A 288 0.97 9.80 -8.98
N HIS A 289 1.05 10.39 -10.17
CA HIS A 289 1.08 9.64 -11.44
C HIS A 289 2.28 8.70 -11.54
N TRP A 290 3.39 9.08 -10.90
CA TRP A 290 4.68 8.38 -11.02
C TRP A 290 4.97 7.44 -9.86
N ALA A 291 4.05 7.32 -8.90
CA ALA A 291 4.17 6.42 -7.77
C ALA A 291 4.26 4.95 -8.24
N LYS A 292 5.12 4.15 -7.60
CA LYS A 292 5.31 2.73 -7.97
C LYS A 292 4.70 1.74 -6.99
N THR A 293 4.52 2.14 -5.75
CA THR A 293 4.08 1.27 -4.66
C THR A 293 2.86 1.84 -3.96
N LYS A 294 2.06 0.97 -3.34
CA LYS A 294 0.87 1.37 -2.59
C LYS A 294 1.20 2.33 -1.45
N GLU A 295 2.35 2.18 -0.80
CA GLU A 295 2.78 3.05 0.31
C GLU A 295 3.04 4.47 -0.18
N THR A 296 3.57 4.61 -1.40
CA THR A 296 3.83 5.93 -2.01
C THR A 296 2.52 6.61 -2.41
N VAL A 297 1.57 5.85 -2.97
CA VAL A 297 0.22 6.33 -3.27
C VAL A 297 -0.50 6.77 -2.00
N ALA A 298 -0.46 5.92 -0.97
CA ALA A 298 -1.06 6.16 0.33
C ALA A 298 -0.53 7.46 0.94
N LEU A 299 0.80 7.61 1.02
CA LEU A 299 1.44 8.81 1.54
C LEU A 299 1.02 10.06 0.76
N LEU A 300 1.10 10.04 -0.58
CA LEU A 300 0.79 11.22 -1.38
C LEU A 300 -0.67 11.66 -1.22
N ALA A 301 -1.59 10.70 -1.14
CA ALA A 301 -3.00 10.99 -0.91
C ALA A 301 -3.28 11.47 0.53
N ASP A 302 -2.60 10.91 1.54
CA ASP A 302 -2.66 11.39 2.94
C ASP A 302 -2.11 12.82 3.07
N LEU A 303 -1.10 13.17 2.26
CA LEU A 303 -0.56 14.53 2.17
C LEU A 303 -1.45 15.49 1.36
N GLY A 304 -2.57 15.02 0.80
CA GLY A 304 -3.55 15.84 0.08
C GLY A 304 -3.29 16.00 -1.42
N CYS A 305 -2.50 15.12 -2.04
CA CYS A 305 -2.37 15.08 -3.50
C CYS A 305 -3.70 14.68 -4.15
N ASP A 306 -4.10 15.39 -5.21
CA ASP A 306 -5.33 15.09 -5.95
C ASP A 306 -5.21 13.74 -6.68
N THR A 307 -6.04 12.77 -6.24
CA THR A 307 -6.10 11.42 -6.81
C THR A 307 -6.70 11.38 -8.21
N ASN A 308 -7.35 12.47 -8.65
CA ASN A 308 -7.98 12.62 -9.96
C ASN A 308 -7.28 13.65 -10.85
N ALA A 309 -6.08 14.10 -10.47
CA ALA A 309 -5.27 15.03 -11.27
C ALA A 309 -5.10 14.52 -12.71
N ARG A 310 -5.12 15.41 -13.70
CA ARG A 310 -4.94 15.02 -15.11
C ARG A 310 -3.59 15.46 -15.66
N ASN A 311 -2.95 14.57 -16.40
CA ASN A 311 -1.73 14.89 -17.16
C ASN A 311 -2.07 15.52 -18.54
N PHE A 312 -1.06 15.82 -19.36
CA PHE A 312 -1.26 16.45 -20.68
C PHE A 312 -2.05 15.57 -21.68
N SER A 313 -2.07 14.25 -21.48
CA SER A 313 -2.89 13.32 -22.26
C SER A 313 -4.34 13.21 -21.75
N GLY A 314 -4.66 13.87 -20.62
CA GLY A 314 -5.94 13.75 -19.93
C GLY A 314 -6.06 12.52 -19.03
N ASP A 315 -4.99 11.73 -18.89
CA ASP A 315 -4.96 10.54 -18.05
C ASP A 315 -4.85 10.90 -16.58
N THR A 316 -5.60 10.19 -15.73
CA THR A 316 -5.49 10.28 -14.26
C THR A 316 -4.42 9.33 -13.72
N PRO A 317 -4.00 9.41 -12.44
CA PRO A 317 -3.04 8.47 -11.86
C PRO A 317 -3.52 7.02 -12.00
N LEU A 318 -4.83 6.81 -11.89
CA LEU A 318 -5.45 5.50 -12.02
C LEU A 318 -5.27 4.91 -13.43
N HIS A 319 -5.35 5.72 -14.49
CA HIS A 319 -5.03 5.29 -15.86
C HIS A 319 -3.60 4.74 -15.95
N ILE A 320 -2.63 5.45 -15.36
CA ILE A 320 -1.22 5.04 -15.35
C ILE A 320 -1.03 3.74 -14.56
N MET A 321 -1.67 3.59 -13.40
CA MET A 321 -1.55 2.35 -12.59
C MET A 321 -2.14 1.14 -13.32
N ILE A 322 -3.23 1.32 -14.06
CA ILE A 322 -3.85 0.28 -14.91
C ILE A 322 -2.90 -0.11 -16.04
N GLN A 323 -2.39 0.86 -16.81
CA GLN A 323 -1.44 0.58 -17.90
C GLN A 323 -0.18 -0.15 -17.40
N ARG A 324 0.23 0.09 -16.15
CA ARG A 324 1.38 -0.56 -15.51
C ARG A 324 1.04 -1.84 -14.75
N LYS A 325 -0.23 -2.28 -14.76
CA LYS A 325 -0.77 -3.49 -14.09
C LYS A 325 -0.48 -3.53 -12.57
N ARG A 326 -0.58 -2.39 -11.89
CA ARG A 326 -0.27 -2.27 -10.46
C ARG A 326 -1.53 -2.40 -9.60
N VAL A 327 -2.05 -3.61 -9.45
CA VAL A 327 -3.33 -3.89 -8.73
C VAL A 327 -3.37 -3.24 -7.34
N GLU A 328 -2.31 -3.37 -6.54
CA GLU A 328 -2.28 -2.75 -5.19
C GLU A 328 -2.41 -1.21 -5.25
N CYS A 329 -1.78 -0.55 -6.24
CA CYS A 329 -1.89 0.90 -6.41
C CYS A 329 -3.27 1.31 -6.94
N ILE A 330 -3.89 0.48 -7.78
CA ILE A 330 -5.26 0.67 -8.28
C ILE A 330 -6.25 0.64 -7.11
N VAL A 331 -6.17 -0.39 -6.27
CA VAL A 331 -7.01 -0.58 -5.09
C VAL A 331 -6.79 0.55 -4.07
N GLU A 332 -5.54 0.97 -3.85
CA GLU A 332 -5.25 2.07 -2.93
C GLU A 332 -5.77 3.43 -3.44
N LEU A 333 -5.70 3.72 -4.74
CA LEU A 333 -6.30 4.94 -5.30
C LEU A 333 -7.83 4.92 -5.18
N LEU A 334 -8.46 3.81 -5.53
CA LEU A 334 -9.91 3.64 -5.47
C LEU A 334 -10.44 3.70 -4.03
N SER A 335 -9.71 3.12 -3.07
CA SER A 335 -10.05 3.20 -1.63
C SER A 335 -9.96 4.62 -1.06
N ARG A 336 -9.26 5.52 -1.76
CA ARG A 336 -9.11 6.94 -1.45
C ARG A 336 -9.98 7.85 -2.31
N GLY A 337 -10.99 7.27 -2.97
CA GLY A 337 -12.00 8.04 -3.70
C GLY A 337 -11.56 8.51 -5.09
N ALA A 338 -10.54 7.88 -5.70
CA ALA A 338 -10.29 8.07 -7.13
C ALA A 338 -11.53 7.67 -7.94
N ASP A 339 -11.82 8.42 -8.99
CA ASP A 339 -13.00 8.20 -9.84
C ASP A 339 -12.83 6.94 -10.71
N ALA A 340 -13.60 5.90 -10.39
CA ALA A 340 -13.63 4.63 -11.12
C ALA A 340 -14.22 4.75 -12.55
N ASN A 341 -14.84 5.88 -12.88
CA ASN A 341 -15.42 6.18 -14.18
C ASN A 341 -14.68 7.28 -14.94
N ALA A 342 -13.46 7.62 -14.49
CA ALA A 342 -12.63 8.60 -15.17
C ALA A 342 -12.41 8.20 -16.63
N ILE A 343 -12.59 9.18 -17.52
CA ILE A 343 -12.34 9.05 -18.96
C ILE A 343 -10.97 9.62 -19.31
N GLY A 344 -10.24 8.90 -20.15
CA GLY A 344 -8.95 9.30 -20.68
C GLY A 344 -9.04 9.73 -22.14
N TYR A 345 -7.92 9.61 -22.85
CA TYR A 345 -7.83 9.95 -24.27
C TYR A 345 -8.89 9.21 -25.12
N GLN A 346 -9.52 9.93 -26.06
CA GLN A 346 -10.62 9.44 -26.92
C GLN A 346 -11.86 8.94 -26.15
N GLY A 347 -12.05 9.37 -24.91
CA GLY A 347 -13.19 8.95 -24.08
C GLY A 347 -13.10 7.48 -23.64
N ASN A 348 -11.91 6.87 -23.72
CA ASN A 348 -11.71 5.53 -23.16
C ASN A 348 -11.86 5.58 -21.65
N THR A 349 -12.80 4.80 -21.11
CA THR A 349 -12.90 4.56 -19.67
C THR A 349 -11.75 3.70 -19.17
N LEU A 350 -11.55 3.68 -17.85
CA LEU A 350 -10.60 2.78 -17.18
C LEU A 350 -10.75 1.31 -17.59
N LEU A 351 -12.00 0.85 -17.78
CA LEU A 351 -12.28 -0.52 -18.18
C LEU A 351 -11.82 -0.82 -19.61
N HIS A 352 -11.93 0.13 -20.55
CA HIS A 352 -11.35 -0.05 -21.89
C HIS A 352 -9.83 -0.24 -21.79
N LEU A 353 -9.14 0.58 -21.00
CA LEU A 353 -7.70 0.46 -20.81
C LEU A 353 -7.31 -0.85 -20.12
N ALA A 354 -8.05 -1.27 -19.10
CA ALA A 354 -7.82 -2.52 -18.39
C ALA A 354 -7.91 -3.74 -19.32
N LEU A 355 -8.87 -3.75 -20.24
CA LEU A 355 -9.00 -4.83 -21.23
C LEU A 355 -7.82 -4.92 -22.19
N LEU A 356 -7.18 -3.79 -22.52
CA LEU A 356 -5.95 -3.77 -23.33
C LEU A 356 -4.74 -4.34 -22.57
N THR A 357 -4.79 -4.40 -21.23
CA THR A 357 -3.72 -5.04 -20.44
C THR A 357 -3.82 -6.56 -20.41
N GLU A 358 -4.97 -7.13 -20.81
CA GLU A 358 -5.28 -8.56 -20.80
C GLU A 358 -5.20 -9.24 -19.42
N ASP A 359 -5.20 -8.44 -18.35
CA ASP A 359 -5.10 -8.91 -16.97
C ASP A 359 -6.49 -8.95 -16.31
N VAL A 360 -6.96 -10.17 -16.02
CA VAL A 360 -8.28 -10.42 -15.41
C VAL A 360 -8.36 -9.82 -14.01
N ASP A 361 -7.28 -9.83 -13.23
CA ASP A 361 -7.29 -9.30 -11.86
C ASP A 361 -7.41 -7.77 -11.88
N VAL A 362 -6.76 -7.08 -12.84
CA VAL A 362 -6.95 -5.63 -13.06
C VAL A 362 -8.39 -5.32 -13.45
N VAL A 363 -8.96 -6.07 -14.40
CA VAL A 363 -10.35 -5.88 -14.86
C VAL A 363 -11.35 -6.08 -13.73
N ARG A 364 -11.22 -7.18 -12.96
CA ARG A 364 -12.07 -7.45 -11.80
C ARG A 364 -11.96 -6.36 -10.75
N SER A 365 -10.73 -5.92 -10.45
CA SER A 365 -10.48 -4.88 -9.45
C SER A 365 -11.25 -3.60 -9.79
N ILE A 366 -11.22 -3.14 -11.04
CA ILE A 366 -11.92 -1.89 -11.39
C ILE A 366 -13.44 -2.06 -11.38
N ILE A 367 -13.96 -3.23 -11.78
CA ILE A 367 -15.39 -3.53 -11.77
C ILE A 367 -15.96 -3.53 -10.34
N VAL A 368 -15.26 -4.15 -9.38
CA VAL A 368 -15.77 -4.22 -8.00
C VAL A 368 -15.86 -2.86 -7.32
N PHE A 369 -15.06 -1.89 -7.75
CA PHE A 369 -15.12 -0.49 -7.31
C PHE A 369 -16.15 0.36 -8.09
N GLY A 370 -16.97 -0.25 -8.94
CA GLY A 370 -18.17 0.39 -9.51
C GLY A 370 -17.95 1.13 -10.84
N CYS A 371 -17.01 0.68 -11.67
CA CYS A 371 -16.94 1.19 -13.04
C CYS A 371 -18.16 0.78 -13.88
N ASP A 372 -18.59 1.64 -14.79
CA ASP A 372 -19.64 1.33 -15.76
C ASP A 372 -19.12 0.36 -16.81
N VAL A 373 -19.64 -0.87 -16.78
CA VAL A 373 -19.28 -1.96 -17.71
C VAL A 373 -19.83 -1.77 -19.12
N ASN A 374 -20.76 -0.83 -19.31
CA ASN A 374 -21.45 -0.54 -20.56
C ASN A 374 -21.13 0.85 -21.14
N ALA A 375 -20.29 1.65 -20.46
CA ALA A 375 -19.89 2.95 -20.93
C ALA A 375 -19.15 2.82 -22.27
N ALA A 376 -19.67 3.47 -23.32
CA ALA A 376 -19.02 3.49 -24.63
C ALA A 376 -18.00 4.63 -24.72
N ASN A 377 -16.88 4.40 -25.41
CA ASN A 377 -15.92 5.46 -25.72
C ASN A 377 -16.44 6.41 -26.83
N SER A 378 -15.62 7.38 -27.26
CA SER A 378 -16.02 8.36 -28.29
C SER A 378 -16.33 7.75 -29.66
N PHE A 379 -15.93 6.50 -29.89
CA PHE A 379 -16.24 5.75 -31.11
C PHE A 379 -17.49 4.88 -30.99
N GLY A 380 -18.21 4.95 -29.86
CA GLY A 380 -19.35 4.08 -29.57
C GLY A 380 -18.97 2.64 -29.25
N VAL A 381 -17.69 2.36 -29.02
CA VAL A 381 -17.20 1.02 -28.66
C VAL A 381 -17.41 0.79 -27.18
N MET A 382 -18.07 -0.32 -26.83
CA MET A 382 -18.26 -0.76 -25.44
C MET A 382 -17.14 -1.72 -25.00
N PRO A 383 -16.87 -1.86 -23.69
CA PRO A 383 -15.82 -2.73 -23.16
C PRO A 383 -15.90 -4.18 -23.67
N ARG A 384 -17.11 -4.76 -23.72
CA ARG A 384 -17.31 -6.13 -24.22
C ARG A 384 -16.86 -6.32 -25.68
N HIS A 385 -16.97 -5.29 -26.51
CA HIS A 385 -16.50 -5.33 -27.89
C HIS A 385 -14.96 -5.43 -27.97
N ILE A 386 -14.24 -4.69 -27.12
CA ILE A 386 -12.77 -4.78 -27.03
C ILE A 386 -12.35 -6.17 -26.56
N ALA A 387 -12.98 -6.67 -25.50
CA ALA A 387 -12.67 -8.00 -24.95
C ALA A 387 -12.87 -9.10 -26.00
N ALA A 388 -13.97 -9.06 -26.75
CA ALA A 388 -14.32 -10.10 -27.72
C ALA A 388 -13.48 -10.07 -28.99
N ASN A 389 -12.87 -8.93 -29.34
CA ASN A 389 -12.01 -8.76 -30.51
C ASN A 389 -10.50 -8.80 -30.19
N SER A 390 -10.14 -9.00 -28.92
CA SER A 390 -8.75 -9.24 -28.52
C SER A 390 -8.24 -10.56 -29.11
N SER A 391 -7.00 -10.58 -29.57
CA SER A 391 -6.30 -11.81 -30.01
C SER A 391 -5.69 -12.59 -28.84
N SER A 392 -5.91 -12.16 -27.59
CA SER A 392 -5.35 -12.75 -26.39
C SER A 392 -5.85 -14.18 -26.13
N LYS A 393 -5.01 -14.98 -25.46
CA LYS A 393 -5.45 -16.25 -24.86
C LYS A 393 -6.48 -16.04 -23.75
N SER A 394 -6.49 -14.87 -23.12
CA SER A 394 -7.44 -14.50 -22.06
C SER A 394 -8.78 -14.00 -22.61
N ARG A 395 -8.96 -13.94 -23.94
CA ARG A 395 -10.17 -13.41 -24.60
C ARG A 395 -11.46 -13.97 -24.02
N ASP A 396 -11.58 -15.30 -23.96
CA ASP A 396 -12.78 -15.95 -23.43
C ASP A 396 -12.99 -15.63 -21.95
N ALA A 397 -11.94 -15.68 -21.13
CA ALA A 397 -12.02 -15.31 -19.73
C ALA A 397 -12.48 -13.86 -19.51
N LEU A 398 -12.02 -12.91 -20.34
CA LEU A 398 -12.42 -11.50 -20.27
C LEU A 398 -13.88 -11.30 -20.70
N VAL A 399 -14.29 -11.94 -21.82
CA VAL A 399 -15.69 -11.91 -22.28
C VAL A 399 -16.61 -12.53 -21.22
N TYR A 400 -16.20 -13.64 -20.61
CA TYR A 400 -16.94 -14.29 -19.54
C TYR A 400 -17.04 -13.40 -18.30
N CYS A 401 -15.95 -12.78 -17.87
CA CYS A 401 -15.99 -11.84 -16.74
C CYS A 401 -17.03 -10.74 -17.00
N LEU A 402 -16.97 -10.10 -18.17
CA LEU A 402 -17.94 -9.04 -18.53
C LEU A 402 -19.38 -9.56 -18.64
N HIS A 403 -19.59 -10.75 -19.20
CA HIS A 403 -20.91 -11.39 -19.26
C HIS A 403 -21.52 -11.60 -17.86
N MET A 404 -20.73 -12.13 -16.91
CA MET A 404 -21.19 -12.45 -15.55
C MET A 404 -21.63 -11.23 -14.73
N VAL A 405 -21.27 -10.01 -15.16
CA VAL A 405 -21.69 -8.75 -14.54
C VAL A 405 -22.65 -7.94 -15.42
N GLY A 406 -23.18 -8.55 -16.49
CA GLY A 406 -24.23 -7.97 -17.32
C GLY A 406 -23.76 -7.01 -18.41
N ALA A 407 -22.51 -7.11 -18.89
CA ALA A 407 -22.05 -6.29 -19.99
C ALA A 407 -22.84 -6.58 -21.28
N LEU A 408 -23.44 -5.53 -21.84
CA LEU A 408 -24.30 -5.57 -23.01
C LEU A 408 -23.51 -5.98 -24.26
N ARG A 409 -24.19 -6.73 -25.13
CA ARG A 409 -23.73 -7.00 -26.49
C ARG A 409 -23.86 -5.73 -27.34
N CYS A 410 -23.11 -5.67 -28.44
CA CYS A 410 -23.14 -4.56 -29.38
C CYS A 410 -24.53 -4.38 -29.99
N ARG A 411 -24.84 -3.16 -30.42
CA ARG A 411 -26.08 -2.86 -31.14
C ARG A 411 -26.04 -3.52 -32.53
N GLU A 412 -27.23 -3.78 -33.07
CA GLU A 412 -27.37 -4.29 -34.43
C GLU A 412 -26.70 -3.35 -35.45
N GLY A 413 -25.97 -3.91 -36.41
CA GLY A 413 -25.28 -3.16 -37.46
C GLY A 413 -23.88 -2.63 -37.10
N MET A 414 -23.38 -2.87 -35.87
CA MET A 414 -22.01 -2.49 -35.50
C MET A 414 -20.98 -3.34 -36.25
N GLN A 415 -20.05 -2.68 -36.96
CA GLN A 415 -19.00 -3.35 -37.73
C GLN A 415 -17.91 -3.93 -36.81
N GLY A 416 -17.20 -4.96 -37.29
CA GLY A 416 -16.08 -5.56 -36.56
C GLY A 416 -16.48 -6.39 -35.34
N CYS A 417 -17.74 -6.85 -35.22
CA CYS A 417 -18.15 -7.71 -34.11
C CYS A 417 -17.71 -9.16 -34.32
N SER A 418 -17.13 -9.77 -33.28
CA SER A 418 -17.00 -11.22 -33.15
C SER A 418 -18.23 -11.82 -32.45
N ASP A 419 -18.39 -13.15 -32.47
CA ASP A 419 -19.52 -13.83 -31.82
C ASP A 419 -19.64 -13.53 -30.31
N GLY A 420 -18.53 -13.17 -29.66
CA GLY A 420 -18.48 -12.80 -28.25
C GLY A 420 -19.18 -11.48 -27.89
N CYS A 421 -19.36 -10.57 -28.88
CA CYS A 421 -19.96 -9.26 -28.68
C CYS A 421 -21.09 -8.92 -29.64
N LYS A 422 -21.30 -9.68 -30.72
CA LYS A 422 -22.39 -9.46 -31.67
C LYS A 422 -23.75 -9.54 -30.97
N SER A 423 -24.74 -8.76 -31.42
CA SER A 423 -26.09 -8.66 -30.82
C SER A 423 -26.80 -10.02 -30.73
N ASP A 424 -26.69 -10.84 -31.79
CA ASP A 424 -27.24 -12.18 -31.94
C ASP A 424 -26.23 -13.31 -31.62
N GLY A 425 -25.05 -12.95 -31.12
CA GLY A 425 -23.98 -13.90 -30.84
C GLY A 425 -24.30 -14.80 -29.64
N LYS A 426 -23.71 -16.01 -29.60
CA LYS A 426 -23.97 -17.02 -28.56
C LYS A 426 -22.78 -17.31 -27.66
N ASN A 427 -21.56 -16.94 -28.08
CA ASN A 427 -20.39 -17.13 -27.25
C ASN A 427 -20.37 -16.10 -26.10
N ASP A 428 -20.44 -16.58 -24.87
CA ASP A 428 -20.26 -15.78 -23.65
C ASP A 428 -18.87 -15.97 -23.01
N GLY A 429 -17.94 -16.61 -23.71
CA GLY A 429 -16.55 -16.76 -23.29
C GLY A 429 -16.31 -17.84 -22.23
N LYS A 430 -17.22 -18.81 -22.06
CA LYS A 430 -17.05 -19.87 -21.04
C LYS A 430 -15.67 -20.53 -21.20
N PRO A 431 -14.79 -20.49 -20.19
CA PRO A 431 -13.47 -21.11 -20.28
C PRO A 431 -13.61 -22.64 -20.37
N ASP A 432 -12.91 -23.26 -21.31
CA ASP A 432 -12.93 -24.71 -21.49
C ASP A 432 -12.51 -25.44 -20.19
N GLY A 433 -13.40 -26.30 -19.68
CA GLY A 433 -13.05 -27.34 -18.70
C GLY A 433 -13.00 -26.94 -17.21
N LYS A 434 -13.38 -25.72 -16.83
CA LYS A 434 -13.71 -25.41 -15.42
C LYS A 434 -15.21 -25.16 -15.31
N PRO A 435 -15.94 -25.89 -14.44
CA PRO A 435 -17.34 -25.56 -14.21
C PRO A 435 -17.40 -24.09 -13.78
N ALA A 436 -18.39 -23.35 -14.29
CA ALA A 436 -18.80 -22.12 -13.65
C ALA A 436 -18.92 -22.42 -12.14
N PRO A 437 -18.62 -21.47 -11.23
CA PRO A 437 -19.02 -21.65 -9.83
C PRO A 437 -20.48 -22.11 -9.88
N PRO A 438 -20.81 -23.26 -9.27
CA PRO A 438 -22.09 -23.90 -9.51
C PRO A 438 -23.16 -22.83 -9.32
N PRO A 439 -23.99 -22.53 -10.34
CA PRO A 439 -25.16 -21.71 -10.10
C PRO A 439 -25.93 -22.48 -9.05
N ASP A 440 -26.00 -21.97 -7.80
CA ASP A 440 -26.46 -22.68 -6.58
C ASP A 440 -26.92 -24.09 -6.96
N GLU A 441 -25.99 -25.06 -7.08
CA GLU A 441 -26.34 -26.36 -7.65
C GLU A 441 -27.50 -26.88 -6.79
N PRO A 442 -28.65 -27.22 -7.40
CA PRO A 442 -29.88 -27.38 -6.65
C PRO A 442 -29.68 -28.51 -5.64
N VAL A 443 -29.49 -28.12 -4.38
CA VAL A 443 -29.47 -29.03 -3.25
C VAL A 443 -30.88 -29.60 -3.19
N MET A 444 -31.03 -30.85 -3.64
CA MET A 444 -32.21 -31.70 -3.49
C MET A 444 -33.55 -30.94 -3.61
N LEU A 445 -34.13 -31.00 -4.82
CA LEU A 445 -35.45 -30.53 -5.30
C LEU A 445 -36.68 -30.58 -4.35
N HIS A 446 -36.57 -31.08 -3.13
CA HIS A 446 -37.66 -31.08 -2.14
C HIS A 446 -37.50 -30.02 -1.06
N GLU A 447 -36.28 -29.69 -0.62
CA GLU A 447 -36.07 -28.77 0.51
C GLU A 447 -36.20 -27.30 0.08
N GLU A 448 -35.69 -26.94 -1.10
CA GLU A 448 -35.90 -25.62 -1.70
C GLU A 448 -37.32 -25.40 -2.19
N MET A 449 -38.01 -26.39 -2.74
CA MET A 449 -39.45 -26.25 -3.04
C MET A 449 -40.28 -26.09 -1.76
N LEU A 450 -39.90 -26.71 -0.64
CA LEU A 450 -40.50 -26.43 0.67
C LEU A 450 -40.12 -25.02 1.16
N ARG A 451 -38.88 -24.59 0.94
CA ARG A 451 -38.33 -23.29 1.33
C ARG A 451 -38.99 -22.16 0.52
N ASP A 452 -39.21 -22.35 -0.78
CA ASP A 452 -39.95 -21.49 -1.70
C ASP A 452 -41.46 -21.55 -1.46
N ALA A 453 -42.02 -22.69 -1.00
CA ALA A 453 -43.41 -22.76 -0.53
C ALA A 453 -43.62 -22.03 0.81
N LEU A 454 -42.60 -22.03 1.68
CA LEU A 454 -42.57 -21.25 2.94
C LEU A 454 -42.30 -19.76 2.69
N GLU A 455 -41.41 -19.41 1.75
CA GLU A 455 -41.29 -18.06 1.18
C GLU A 455 -42.58 -17.68 0.43
N GLY A 456 -43.28 -18.69 -0.09
CA GLY A 456 -44.45 -18.67 -0.96
C GLY A 456 -45.79 -18.33 -0.31
N THR A 457 -45.85 -18.08 1.00
CA THR A 457 -47.12 -17.73 1.66
C THR A 457 -47.15 -16.30 2.19
N ALA A 458 -45.99 -15.68 2.46
CA ALA A 458 -45.92 -14.26 2.83
C ALA A 458 -45.32 -13.40 1.70
N SER A 459 -44.20 -13.82 1.09
CA SER A 459 -43.54 -13.06 0.01
C SER A 459 -44.21 -13.26 -1.36
N PHE A 460 -44.73 -14.45 -1.68
CA PHE A 460 -45.51 -14.70 -2.91
C PHE A 460 -46.88 -13.99 -2.88
N ASN A 461 -47.49 -13.92 -1.70
CA ASN A 461 -48.67 -13.08 -1.44
C ASN A 461 -48.36 -11.59 -1.65
N ALA A 462 -47.18 -11.10 -1.26
CA ALA A 462 -46.73 -9.75 -1.60
C ALA A 462 -46.32 -9.59 -3.10
N TRP A 463 -45.97 -10.68 -3.79
CA TRP A 463 -45.56 -10.69 -5.20
C TRP A 463 -46.73 -10.65 -6.19
N HIS A 464 -47.80 -11.41 -5.93
CA HIS A 464 -48.92 -11.62 -6.86
C HIS A 464 -50.20 -10.89 -6.48
N THR A 465 -50.43 -10.65 -5.20
CA THR A 465 -51.53 -9.80 -4.77
C THR A 465 -50.98 -8.40 -4.56
N SER A 466 -51.68 -7.42 -5.12
CA SER A 466 -51.80 -6.08 -4.55
C SER A 466 -52.44 -6.19 -3.16
N ILE A 467 -51.81 -6.97 -2.26
CA ILE A 467 -52.10 -6.92 -0.84
C ILE A 467 -51.89 -5.48 -0.50
N ASP A 468 -52.93 -4.93 0.10
CA ASP A 468 -53.06 -3.60 0.66
C ASP A 468 -51.81 -3.25 1.50
N LEU A 469 -50.68 -2.92 0.86
CA LEU A 469 -49.50 -2.29 1.49
C LEU A 469 -49.87 -0.89 2.01
N LYS A 470 -51.09 -0.43 1.71
CA LYS A 470 -51.77 0.68 2.38
C LYS A 470 -52.11 0.39 3.85
N GLN A 471 -52.12 -0.86 4.31
CA GLN A 471 -52.40 -1.19 5.70
C GLN A 471 -51.10 -1.49 6.50
N LYS A 472 -50.63 -0.40 7.13
CA LYS A 472 -49.67 -0.25 8.24
C LYS A 472 -48.21 0.00 7.87
N ALA A 473 -47.78 1.24 8.11
CA ALA A 473 -46.40 1.72 8.20
C ALA A 473 -45.59 1.00 9.31
N GLY A 474 -45.23 -0.25 9.08
CA GLY A 474 -44.39 -1.04 9.98
C GLY A 474 -42.93 -0.57 10.01
N LEU A 475 -42.14 -1.08 10.96
CA LEU A 475 -40.70 -0.84 11.06
C LEU A 475 -39.96 -1.63 9.98
N ARG A 476 -39.08 -0.94 9.27
CA ARG A 476 -38.11 -1.54 8.34
C ARG A 476 -36.81 -1.71 9.09
N VAL A 477 -36.28 -2.94 9.13
CA VAL A 477 -35.11 -3.23 9.97
C VAL A 477 -34.01 -3.91 9.19
N LEU A 478 -32.78 -3.52 9.48
CA LEU A 478 -31.57 -4.02 8.85
C LEU A 478 -30.67 -4.69 9.90
N SER A 479 -30.27 -5.93 9.63
CA SER A 479 -29.38 -6.73 10.45
C SER A 479 -28.09 -7.02 9.66
N LEU A 480 -26.94 -6.66 10.24
CA LEU A 480 -25.62 -6.78 9.64
C LEU A 480 -24.74 -7.75 10.45
N ASP A 481 -24.34 -8.84 9.82
CA ASP A 481 -23.57 -9.89 10.49
C ASP A 481 -22.13 -9.49 10.79
N GLY A 482 -21.52 -10.18 11.76
CA GLY A 482 -20.08 -10.12 12.00
C GLY A 482 -19.29 -10.97 11.01
N GLY A 483 -18.00 -10.66 10.84
CA GLY A 483 -17.15 -11.40 9.88
C GLY A 483 -15.81 -10.75 9.51
N GLY A 484 -15.23 -9.91 10.37
CA GLY A 484 -13.91 -9.31 10.13
C GLY A 484 -13.86 -8.41 8.89
N ILE A 485 -12.80 -8.53 8.08
CA ILE A 485 -12.60 -7.76 6.85
C ILE A 485 -13.65 -8.06 5.78
N ARG A 486 -14.34 -9.22 5.87
CA ARG A 486 -15.44 -9.60 4.97
C ARG A 486 -16.66 -8.68 5.08
N GLY A 487 -16.68 -7.74 6.02
CA GLY A 487 -17.64 -6.62 6.02
C GLY A 487 -17.69 -5.83 4.70
N LEU A 488 -16.63 -5.89 3.89
CA LEU A 488 -16.63 -5.41 2.50
C LEU A 488 -17.77 -6.00 1.65
N VAL A 489 -18.15 -7.27 1.88
CA VAL A 489 -19.30 -7.92 1.23
C VAL A 489 -20.61 -7.22 1.58
N LEU A 490 -20.80 -6.87 2.86
CA LEU A 490 -21.99 -6.14 3.32
C LEU A 490 -22.08 -4.77 2.62
N ILE A 491 -20.94 -4.07 2.51
CA ILE A 491 -20.87 -2.76 1.85
C ILE A 491 -21.24 -2.89 0.37
N GLN A 492 -20.74 -3.90 -0.34
CA GLN A 492 -21.08 -4.15 -1.75
C GLN A 492 -22.58 -4.43 -1.94
N ILE A 493 -23.19 -5.24 -1.06
CA ILE A 493 -24.63 -5.54 -1.11
C ILE A 493 -25.45 -4.27 -0.82
N LEU A 494 -25.07 -3.50 0.20
CA LEU A 494 -25.73 -2.24 0.53
C LEU A 494 -25.64 -1.21 -0.60
N LEU A 495 -24.50 -1.14 -1.30
CA LEU A 495 -24.33 -0.27 -2.48
C LEU A 495 -25.31 -0.65 -3.59
N ALA A 496 -25.49 -1.94 -3.85
CA ALA A 496 -26.45 -2.42 -4.84
C ALA A 496 -27.91 -2.12 -4.45
N ILE A 497 -28.25 -2.24 -3.16
CA ILE A 497 -29.58 -1.88 -2.65
C ILE A 497 -29.82 -0.37 -2.75
N GLU A 498 -28.86 0.46 -2.34
CA GLU A 498 -28.90 1.92 -2.45
C GLU A 498 -29.08 2.38 -3.90
N GLN A 499 -28.33 1.75 -4.83
CA GLN A 499 -28.46 2.02 -6.27
C GLN A 499 -29.84 1.62 -6.82
N ALA A 500 -30.36 0.45 -6.46
CA ALA A 500 -31.65 -0.02 -6.93
C ALA A 500 -32.83 0.80 -6.36
N ALA A 501 -32.71 1.30 -5.13
CA ALA A 501 -33.74 2.10 -4.47
C ALA A 501 -33.65 3.60 -4.78
N GLY A 502 -32.47 4.09 -5.20
CA GLY A 502 -32.22 5.51 -5.46
C GLY A 502 -32.27 6.40 -4.21
N LYS A 503 -32.08 5.82 -3.02
CA LYS A 503 -32.10 6.51 -1.72
C LYS A 503 -31.01 5.98 -0.79
N PRO A 504 -30.39 6.83 0.06
CA PRO A 504 -29.38 6.38 1.01
C PRO A 504 -29.89 5.32 1.99
N ILE A 505 -29.06 4.31 2.31
CA ILE A 505 -29.42 3.23 3.27
C ILE A 505 -29.97 3.78 4.60
N ARG A 506 -29.38 4.86 5.12
CA ARG A 506 -29.78 5.48 6.38
C ARG A 506 -31.26 5.91 6.40
N GLU A 507 -31.81 6.29 5.25
CA GLU A 507 -33.20 6.79 5.14
C GLU A 507 -34.20 5.65 4.91
N MET A 508 -33.72 4.47 4.50
CA MET A 508 -34.57 3.34 4.14
C MET A 508 -34.95 2.44 5.31
N PHE A 509 -34.21 2.49 6.41
CA PHE A 509 -34.39 1.62 7.56
C PHE A 509 -34.62 2.41 8.85
N ASP A 510 -35.56 1.96 9.67
CA ASP A 510 -35.89 2.56 10.95
C ASP A 510 -34.99 2.01 12.09
N TRP A 511 -34.51 0.77 11.96
CA TRP A 511 -33.64 0.11 12.94
C TRP A 511 -32.47 -0.61 12.28
N PHE A 512 -31.31 -0.53 12.94
CA PHE A 512 -30.07 -1.19 12.57
C PHE A 512 -29.62 -2.09 13.72
N ALA A 513 -29.23 -3.32 13.39
CA ALA A 513 -28.47 -4.19 14.27
C ALA A 513 -27.16 -4.58 13.60
N GLY A 514 -26.08 -4.64 14.37
CA GLY A 514 -24.79 -5.05 13.84
C GLY A 514 -23.95 -5.80 14.86
N THR A 515 -23.24 -6.82 14.37
CA THR A 515 -22.24 -7.56 15.16
C THR A 515 -20.87 -7.41 14.52
N SER A 516 -19.82 -7.33 15.35
CA SER A 516 -18.44 -7.16 14.91
C SER A 516 -18.31 -6.08 13.83
N THR A 517 -17.84 -6.46 12.66
CA THR A 517 -17.76 -5.61 11.46
C THR A 517 -19.09 -4.98 11.05
N GLY A 518 -20.21 -5.70 11.09
CA GLY A 518 -21.55 -5.17 10.83
C GLY A 518 -21.96 -4.09 11.83
N GLY A 519 -21.48 -4.19 13.07
CA GLY A 519 -21.63 -3.15 14.10
C GLY A 519 -20.89 -1.87 13.76
N ILE A 520 -19.61 -1.99 13.35
CA ILE A 520 -18.80 -0.85 12.91
C ILE A 520 -19.42 -0.18 11.68
N LEU A 521 -19.89 -0.97 10.72
CA LEU A 521 -20.55 -0.50 9.50
C LEU A 521 -21.88 0.21 9.80
N ALA A 522 -22.73 -0.36 10.66
CA ALA A 522 -23.98 0.28 11.09
C ALA A 522 -23.70 1.66 11.72
N LEU A 523 -22.73 1.73 12.64
CA LEU A 523 -22.32 2.99 13.25
C LEU A 523 -21.78 3.99 12.21
N ALA A 524 -21.00 3.54 11.23
CA ALA A 524 -20.47 4.41 10.17
C ALA A 524 -21.58 5.06 9.34
N ILE A 525 -22.55 4.26 8.86
CA ILE A 525 -23.69 4.73 8.06
C ILE A 525 -24.52 5.76 8.85
N LEU A 526 -24.79 5.47 10.12
CA LEU A 526 -25.59 6.33 10.99
C LEU A 526 -24.90 7.66 11.34
N HIS A 527 -23.57 7.71 11.29
CA HIS A 527 -22.80 8.94 11.44
C HIS A 527 -22.60 9.70 10.12
N GLY A 528 -23.38 9.36 9.07
CA GLY A 528 -23.41 10.09 7.80
C GLY A 528 -22.27 9.74 6.84
N LYS A 529 -21.54 8.65 7.08
CA LYS A 529 -20.52 8.18 6.14
C LYS A 529 -21.19 7.47 4.97
N THR A 530 -20.78 7.83 3.75
CA THR A 530 -21.25 7.16 2.54
C THR A 530 -20.72 5.73 2.48
N LEU A 531 -21.42 4.85 1.75
CA LEU A 531 -20.98 3.46 1.58
C LEU A 531 -19.65 3.38 0.81
N ARG A 532 -19.44 4.22 -0.21
CA ARG A 532 -18.15 4.31 -0.93
C ARG A 532 -17.01 4.72 0.00
N TYR A 533 -17.22 5.72 0.86
CA TYR A 533 -16.23 6.08 1.88
C TYR A 533 -15.96 4.92 2.85
N THR A 534 -17.00 4.19 3.25
CA THR A 534 -16.87 3.07 4.18
C THR A 534 -16.13 1.89 3.55
N MET A 535 -16.29 1.65 2.25
CA MET A 535 -15.46 0.70 1.51
C MET A 535 -13.98 1.07 1.63
N GLY A 536 -13.65 2.35 1.36
CA GLY A 536 -12.31 2.88 1.53
C GLY A 536 -11.78 2.77 2.96
N LEU A 537 -12.63 3.04 3.95
CA LEU A 537 -12.34 2.90 5.38
C LEU A 537 -11.87 1.48 5.71
N TYR A 538 -12.51 0.45 5.14
CA TYR A 538 -12.13 -0.95 5.37
C TYR A 538 -10.78 -1.32 4.74
N PHE A 539 -10.50 -0.83 3.52
CA PHE A 539 -9.19 -1.00 2.89
C PHE A 539 -8.07 -0.26 3.66
N ARG A 540 -8.38 0.87 4.31
CA ARG A 540 -7.44 1.52 5.24
C ARG A 540 -7.31 0.75 6.56
N LEU A 541 -8.42 0.26 7.11
CA LEU A 541 -8.46 -0.51 8.36
C LEU A 541 -7.55 -1.73 8.25
N LYS A 542 -7.63 -2.53 7.18
CA LYS A 542 -6.73 -3.68 7.01
C LYS A 542 -5.26 -3.28 6.99
N SER A 543 -4.91 -2.18 6.31
CA SER A 543 -3.53 -1.76 6.10
C SER A 543 -2.92 -1.12 7.36
N GLN A 544 -3.74 -0.54 8.24
CA GLN A 544 -3.28 0.15 9.45
C GLN A 544 -3.40 -0.72 10.72
N VAL A 545 -4.42 -1.57 10.79
CA VAL A 545 -4.76 -2.34 12.00
C VAL A 545 -4.18 -3.76 11.96
N PHE A 546 -4.26 -4.47 10.83
CA PHE A 546 -3.75 -5.84 10.70
C PHE A 546 -2.26 -5.87 10.34
N VAL A 547 -1.44 -5.22 11.17
CA VAL A 547 0.01 -5.11 10.97
C VAL A 547 0.75 -5.80 12.12
N GLY A 548 1.53 -6.82 11.78
CA GLY A 548 2.33 -7.61 12.74
C GLY A 548 1.73 -9.00 13.02
N GLY A 549 2.16 -9.63 14.12
CA GLY A 549 1.63 -10.94 14.55
C GLY A 549 0.39 -10.80 15.44
N ARG A 550 -0.45 -11.84 15.48
CA ARG A 550 -1.60 -11.93 16.39
C ARG A 550 -1.13 -12.18 17.85
N PRO A 551 -1.79 -11.61 18.86
CA PRO A 551 -2.88 -10.63 18.76
C PRO A 551 -2.38 -9.25 18.32
N TYR A 552 -3.15 -8.56 17.48
CA TYR A 552 -2.79 -7.27 16.92
C TYR A 552 -2.80 -6.14 17.97
N ASN A 553 -2.03 -5.07 17.70
CA ASN A 553 -1.95 -3.92 18.60
C ASN A 553 -3.32 -3.19 18.69
N SER A 554 -3.90 -3.20 19.89
CA SER A 554 -5.21 -2.57 20.15
C SER A 554 -5.16 -1.05 20.07
N GLU A 555 -4.03 -0.42 20.37
CA GLU A 555 -3.89 1.05 20.32
C GLU A 555 -4.06 1.59 18.90
N LYS A 556 -3.56 0.87 17.89
CA LYS A 556 -3.75 1.23 16.49
C LYS A 556 -5.22 1.17 16.10
N PHE A 557 -5.91 0.10 16.50
CA PHE A 557 -7.34 -0.04 16.22
C PHE A 557 -8.17 1.03 16.93
N GLU A 558 -7.86 1.32 18.19
CA GLU A 558 -8.54 2.37 18.95
C GLU A 558 -8.30 3.75 18.37
N SER A 559 -7.07 4.08 18.00
CA SER A 559 -6.72 5.37 17.37
C SER A 559 -7.44 5.53 16.04
N PHE A 560 -7.51 4.47 15.23
CA PHE A 560 -8.28 4.44 13.99
C PHE A 560 -9.76 4.73 14.23
N LEU A 561 -10.39 4.03 15.20
CA LEU A 561 -11.81 4.25 15.52
C LEU A 561 -12.08 5.64 16.11
N LYS A 562 -11.16 6.18 16.92
CA LYS A 562 -11.26 7.54 17.46
C LYS A 562 -11.17 8.60 16.35
N GLN A 563 -10.26 8.43 15.40
CA GLN A 563 -10.15 9.31 14.24
C GLN A 563 -11.43 9.27 13.39
N GLU A 564 -11.97 8.08 13.18
CA GLU A 564 -13.11 7.87 12.30
C GLU A 564 -14.46 8.25 12.94
N PHE A 565 -14.68 8.01 14.24
CA PHE A 565 -15.95 8.29 14.92
C PHE A 565 -15.92 9.53 15.82
N GLY A 566 -14.74 10.09 16.09
CA GLY A 566 -14.54 11.14 17.09
C GLY A 566 -14.39 10.56 18.50
N GLU A 567 -13.49 11.13 19.30
CA GLU A 567 -13.19 10.64 20.65
C GLU A 567 -14.35 10.85 21.64
N ASN A 568 -15.08 11.96 21.48
CA ASN A 568 -16.13 12.40 22.40
C ASN A 568 -17.55 12.15 21.88
N THR A 569 -17.69 11.59 20.67
CA THR A 569 -19.00 11.29 20.08
C THR A 569 -19.66 10.16 20.85
N LYS A 570 -20.87 10.40 21.32
CA LYS A 570 -21.68 9.50 22.15
C LYS A 570 -22.71 8.77 21.30
N MET A 571 -23.13 7.59 21.76
CA MET A 571 -24.15 6.79 21.07
C MET A 571 -25.46 7.57 20.85
N THR A 572 -25.83 8.45 21.77
CA THR A 572 -27.07 9.25 21.69
C THR A 572 -26.98 10.47 20.78
N ASP A 573 -25.82 10.78 20.21
CA ASP A 573 -25.66 11.92 19.29
C ASP A 573 -26.40 11.65 17.96
N VAL A 574 -26.64 10.38 17.63
CA VAL A 574 -27.56 9.96 16.58
C VAL A 574 -28.88 9.51 17.21
N THR A 575 -29.97 10.24 16.96
CA THR A 575 -31.29 9.92 17.55
C THR A 575 -32.11 8.94 16.71
N GLU A 576 -32.03 9.06 15.39
CA GLU A 576 -32.71 8.19 14.41
C GLU A 576 -31.79 7.98 13.19
N PRO A 577 -31.83 6.80 12.53
CA PRO A 577 -32.49 5.55 12.94
C PRO A 577 -32.00 4.96 14.28
N LYS A 578 -32.75 4.02 14.86
CA LYS A 578 -32.33 3.31 16.07
C LYS A 578 -31.24 2.29 15.77
N VAL A 579 -30.27 2.13 16.66
CA VAL A 579 -29.16 1.20 16.49
C VAL A 579 -28.89 0.37 17.73
N MET A 580 -28.62 -0.91 17.50
CA MET A 580 -28.06 -1.81 18.50
C MET A 580 -26.80 -2.50 17.96
N VAL A 581 -25.74 -2.51 18.76
CA VAL A 581 -24.49 -3.17 18.44
C VAL A 581 -24.20 -4.20 19.52
N THR A 582 -23.85 -5.42 19.13
CA THR A 582 -23.64 -6.53 20.07
C THR A 582 -22.25 -6.51 20.70
N GLY A 583 -22.12 -7.09 21.89
CA GLY A 583 -20.84 -7.32 22.55
C GLY A 583 -21.04 -8.29 23.71
N VAL A 584 -20.01 -9.07 24.06
CA VAL A 584 -20.13 -10.07 25.12
C VAL A 584 -19.44 -9.58 26.39
N LEU A 585 -20.18 -9.57 27.50
CA LEU A 585 -19.64 -9.35 28.84
C LEU A 585 -19.02 -10.65 29.33
N ALA A 586 -17.70 -10.69 29.33
CA ALA A 586 -16.90 -11.86 29.68
C ALA A 586 -16.30 -11.78 31.10
N ASP A 587 -16.61 -10.72 31.86
CA ASP A 587 -16.21 -10.56 33.27
C ASP A 587 -17.01 -11.44 34.24
N ARG A 588 -17.99 -12.19 33.75
CA ARG A 588 -18.98 -12.95 34.52
C ARG A 588 -19.19 -14.34 33.94
N HIS A 589 -19.67 -15.26 34.78
CA HIS A 589 -20.08 -16.59 34.37
C HIS A 589 -21.50 -16.89 34.90
N PRO A 590 -22.49 -17.21 34.04
CA PRO A 590 -22.38 -17.32 32.58
C PRO A 590 -22.12 -15.95 31.91
N ALA A 591 -21.43 -15.95 30.76
CA ALA A 591 -21.22 -14.74 29.98
C ALA A 591 -22.55 -14.19 29.45
N GLU A 592 -22.68 -12.86 29.35
CA GLU A 592 -23.94 -12.22 28.97
C GLU A 592 -23.79 -11.38 27.69
N LEU A 593 -24.82 -11.34 26.86
CA LEU A 593 -24.90 -10.44 25.72
C LEU A 593 -25.24 -9.02 26.20
N HIS A 594 -24.40 -8.07 25.82
CA HIS A 594 -24.65 -6.65 25.97
C HIS A 594 -24.97 -6.01 24.62
N LEU A 595 -26.01 -5.18 24.60
CA LEU A 595 -26.38 -4.40 23.42
C LEU A 595 -26.08 -2.92 23.68
N PHE A 596 -25.11 -2.39 22.95
CA PHE A 596 -24.83 -0.96 22.88
C PHE A 596 -25.90 -0.28 22.05
N ARG A 597 -26.63 0.69 22.63
CA ARG A 597 -27.81 1.32 22.02
C ARG A 597 -27.64 2.84 21.93
N ASN A 598 -28.29 3.47 20.95
CA ASN A 598 -28.52 4.92 20.95
C ASN A 598 -29.82 5.35 21.66
N TYR A 599 -30.64 4.39 22.11
CA TYR A 599 -31.86 4.62 22.87
C TYR A 599 -31.80 3.95 24.24
N VAL A 600 -32.69 4.38 25.14
CA VAL A 600 -32.80 3.81 26.49
C VAL A 600 -33.29 2.37 26.41
N SER A 601 -32.63 1.47 27.16
CA SER A 601 -33.00 0.05 27.21
C SER A 601 -34.47 -0.13 27.62
N PRO A 602 -35.24 -0.99 26.93
CA PRO A 602 -36.64 -1.27 27.25
C PRO A 602 -36.84 -1.70 28.71
N ARG A 603 -35.96 -2.60 29.18
CA ARG A 603 -36.02 -3.14 30.55
C ARG A 603 -35.75 -2.06 31.60
N LYS A 604 -34.82 -1.14 31.36
CA LYS A 604 -34.58 0.01 32.26
C LYS A 604 -35.73 1.01 32.21
N ALA A 605 -36.32 1.24 31.03
CA ALA A 605 -37.46 2.14 30.87
C ALA A 605 -38.72 1.63 31.62
N ALA A 606 -38.91 0.32 31.70
CA ALA A 606 -40.05 -0.31 32.39
C ALA A 606 -39.87 -0.50 33.91
N GLN A 607 -38.68 -0.23 34.48
CA GLN A 607 -38.43 -0.35 35.92
C GLN A 607 -38.90 0.90 36.68
N SER A 608 -39.79 0.73 37.67
CA SER A 608 -40.12 1.78 38.65
C SER A 608 -38.95 2.04 39.59
N PRO A 609 -38.71 3.30 40.04
CA PRO A 609 -37.71 3.62 41.07
C PRO A 609 -37.88 2.81 42.37
N SER A 610 -39.07 2.25 42.63
CA SER A 610 -39.44 1.57 43.87
C SER A 610 -39.29 0.05 43.86
N THR A 611 -38.90 -0.58 42.75
CA THR A 611 -38.80 -2.05 42.62
C THR A 611 -37.39 -2.56 42.34
N SER A 612 -36.35 -1.81 42.72
CA SER A 612 -34.97 -2.28 42.70
C SER A 612 -34.75 -3.34 43.80
N LYS A 613 -35.29 -4.54 43.63
CA LYS A 613 -34.63 -5.72 44.18
C LYS A 613 -33.48 -6.06 43.23
N PRO A 614 -32.22 -6.02 43.68
CA PRO A 614 -31.12 -6.48 42.86
C PRO A 614 -31.42 -7.93 42.48
N THR A 615 -31.40 -8.25 41.20
CA THR A 615 -31.13 -9.64 40.81
C THR A 615 -29.80 -10.04 41.46
N VAL A 616 -29.78 -11.25 42.02
CA VAL A 616 -28.97 -11.67 43.17
C VAL A 616 -27.45 -11.47 43.05
N ASP A 617 -26.87 -11.17 41.88
CA ASP A 617 -25.41 -11.05 41.70
C ASP A 617 -24.89 -9.72 41.12
N THR A 618 -25.73 -8.69 40.96
CA THR A 618 -25.31 -7.41 40.35
C THR A 618 -24.41 -6.52 41.22
N ASN A 619 -24.29 -6.80 42.52
CA ASN A 619 -23.45 -6.00 43.43
C ASN A 619 -21.93 -6.22 43.24
N ASN A 620 -21.53 -7.31 42.57
CA ASN A 620 -20.11 -7.66 42.39
C ASN A 620 -19.49 -7.16 41.08
N PHE A 621 -20.27 -6.55 40.19
CA PHE A 621 -19.80 -6.12 38.86
C PHE A 621 -20.02 -4.61 38.67
N GLU A 622 -19.07 -3.95 38.00
CA GLU A 622 -19.23 -2.53 37.66
C GLU A 622 -20.46 -2.31 36.76
N PRO A 623 -21.26 -1.25 36.96
CA PRO A 623 -22.40 -0.98 36.09
C PRO A 623 -21.94 -0.69 34.65
N VAL A 624 -22.73 -1.07 33.66
CA VAL A 624 -22.46 -0.69 32.26
C VAL A 624 -22.93 0.73 32.00
N LYS A 625 -22.11 1.50 31.27
CA LYS A 625 -22.41 2.88 30.88
C LYS A 625 -23.74 2.97 30.15
N GLY A 626 -24.50 4.03 30.44
CA GLY A 626 -25.72 4.34 29.71
C GLY A 626 -25.42 4.87 28.30
N PRO A 627 -26.42 4.88 27.40
CA PRO A 627 -26.28 5.44 26.05
C PRO A 627 -25.69 6.86 26.00
N HIS A 628 -26.06 7.72 26.97
CA HIS A 628 -25.60 9.12 27.08
C HIS A 628 -24.13 9.29 27.50
N GLU A 629 -23.50 8.22 27.98
CA GLU A 629 -22.11 8.22 28.45
C GLU A 629 -21.21 7.31 27.61
N GLN A 630 -21.80 6.50 26.73
CA GLN A 630 -21.10 5.50 25.95
C GLN A 630 -20.52 6.13 24.67
N PRO A 631 -19.18 6.19 24.52
CA PRO A 631 -18.57 6.65 23.28
C PRO A 631 -18.78 5.65 22.15
N VAL A 632 -19.00 6.16 20.94
CA VAL A 632 -19.25 5.36 19.72
C VAL A 632 -18.04 4.50 19.37
N TRP A 633 -16.85 5.10 19.35
CA TRP A 633 -15.61 4.38 19.04
C TRP A 633 -15.36 3.21 20.01
N ARG A 634 -15.76 3.35 21.27
CA ARG A 634 -15.62 2.31 22.29
C ARG A 634 -16.62 1.18 22.06
N ALA A 635 -17.87 1.49 21.70
CA ALA A 635 -18.84 0.47 21.31
C ALA A 635 -18.36 -0.30 20.07
N ALA A 636 -17.85 0.40 19.05
CA ALA A 636 -17.23 -0.16 17.85
C ALA A 636 -16.02 -1.07 18.19
N ARG A 637 -15.17 -0.66 19.14
CA ARG A 637 -14.01 -1.46 19.58
C ARG A 637 -14.42 -2.72 20.33
N CYS A 638 -15.43 -2.62 21.21
CA CYS A 638 -15.95 -3.75 21.98
C CYS A 638 -16.58 -4.80 21.08
N THR A 639 -17.43 -4.37 20.12
CA THR A 639 -18.04 -5.32 19.18
C THR A 639 -17.02 -5.99 18.28
N GLY A 640 -15.94 -5.30 17.89
CA GLY A 640 -14.88 -5.86 17.04
C GLY A 640 -13.76 -6.58 17.80
N ALA A 641 -13.90 -6.85 19.11
CA ALA A 641 -12.88 -7.48 19.94
C ALA A 641 -12.82 -9.01 19.75
N ALA A 642 -12.62 -9.45 18.50
CA ALA A 642 -12.60 -10.86 18.13
C ALA A 642 -11.49 -11.60 18.90
N PRO A 643 -11.83 -12.62 19.73
CA PRO A 643 -10.84 -13.43 20.42
C PRO A 643 -9.84 -14.02 19.42
N THR A 644 -8.59 -14.22 19.83
CA THR A 644 -7.43 -14.62 19.00
C THR A 644 -6.87 -13.54 18.06
N TYR A 645 -7.67 -12.57 17.61
CA TYR A 645 -7.22 -11.46 16.76
C TYR A 645 -6.82 -10.23 17.57
N PHE A 646 -7.66 -9.86 18.53
CA PHE A 646 -7.45 -8.70 19.38
C PHE A 646 -7.55 -9.08 20.86
N ARG A 647 -6.90 -8.29 21.71
CA ARG A 647 -7.13 -8.36 23.15
C ARG A 647 -8.55 -7.87 23.47
N ALA A 648 -9.12 -8.40 24.55
CA ALA A 648 -10.39 -7.95 25.10
C ALA A 648 -10.34 -6.45 25.42
N MET A 649 -11.46 -5.75 25.21
CA MET A 649 -11.58 -4.33 25.54
C MET A 649 -12.14 -4.18 26.96
N GLY A 650 -11.24 -4.20 27.95
CA GLY A 650 -11.62 -4.34 29.35
C GLY A 650 -12.36 -5.66 29.56
N ARG A 651 -13.67 -5.58 29.84
CA ARG A 651 -14.56 -6.73 30.07
C ARG A 651 -15.32 -7.25 28.86
N PHE A 652 -15.16 -6.61 27.70
CA PHE A 652 -15.92 -6.92 26.50
C PHE A 652 -15.12 -7.77 25.51
N LEU A 653 -15.78 -8.78 24.95
CA LEU A 653 -15.37 -9.56 23.78
C LEU A 653 -16.33 -9.30 22.61
N ASP A 654 -15.95 -9.76 21.41
CA ASP A 654 -16.78 -9.68 20.22
C ASP A 654 -18.17 -10.30 20.43
N GLY A 655 -19.19 -9.58 19.97
CA GLY A 655 -20.58 -10.04 19.95
C GLY A 655 -20.78 -11.35 19.18
N GLY A 656 -19.87 -11.66 18.26
CA GLY A 656 -19.87 -12.87 17.43
C GLY A 656 -19.87 -14.18 18.23
N LEU A 657 -19.39 -14.17 19.48
CA LEU A 657 -19.43 -15.36 20.35
C LEU A 657 -20.85 -15.80 20.76
N ILE A 658 -21.83 -14.88 20.75
CA ILE A 658 -23.22 -15.17 21.16
C ILE A 658 -24.20 -14.87 20.02
N ALA A 659 -24.02 -13.74 19.34
CA ALA A 659 -24.98 -13.18 18.39
C ALA A 659 -24.29 -12.72 17.09
N ASN A 660 -23.55 -13.60 16.41
CA ASN A 660 -22.84 -13.21 15.17
C ASN A 660 -23.77 -12.73 14.05
N ASN A 661 -24.97 -13.32 13.97
CA ASN A 661 -26.10 -12.79 13.21
C ASN A 661 -27.10 -12.19 14.22
N PRO A 662 -27.19 -10.86 14.35
CA PRO A 662 -27.99 -10.23 15.40
C PRO A 662 -29.50 -10.17 15.08
N THR A 663 -29.97 -10.91 14.07
CA THR A 663 -31.35 -10.79 13.60
C THR A 663 -32.35 -11.26 14.65
N LEU A 664 -32.13 -12.42 15.30
CA LEU A 664 -33.01 -12.89 16.37
C LEU A 664 -33.00 -11.94 17.58
N ASP A 665 -31.84 -11.43 17.94
CA ASP A 665 -31.68 -10.46 19.03
C ASP A 665 -32.40 -9.15 18.72
N LEU A 666 -32.34 -8.69 17.46
CA LEU A 666 -33.06 -7.50 16.99
C LEU A 666 -34.58 -7.70 17.06
N LEU A 667 -35.10 -8.84 16.62
CA LEU A 667 -36.52 -9.16 16.73
C LEU A 667 -36.97 -9.16 18.20
N THR A 668 -36.14 -9.73 19.08
CA THR A 668 -36.38 -9.77 20.52
C THR A 668 -36.38 -8.36 21.12
N GLU A 669 -35.38 -7.55 20.79
CA GLU A 669 -35.24 -6.18 21.31
C GLU A 669 -36.39 -5.28 20.84
N ILE A 670 -36.83 -5.38 19.58
CA ILE A 670 -37.99 -4.61 19.07
C ILE A 670 -39.26 -5.01 19.82
N TRP A 671 -39.46 -6.30 20.06
CA TRP A 671 -40.58 -6.77 20.84
C TRP A 671 -40.54 -6.23 22.27
N GLU A 672 -39.39 -6.34 22.95
CA GLU A 672 -39.20 -5.79 24.31
C GLU A 672 -39.43 -4.28 24.34
N TYR A 673 -38.93 -3.54 23.35
CA TYR A 673 -39.12 -2.10 23.20
C TYR A 673 -40.60 -1.72 23.09
N ASN A 674 -41.33 -2.40 22.20
CA ASN A 674 -42.76 -2.18 22.02
C ASN A 674 -43.56 -2.55 23.29
N MET A 675 -43.19 -3.63 23.98
CA MET A 675 -43.84 -4.01 25.24
C MET A 675 -43.54 -3.02 26.38
N ALA A 676 -42.32 -2.49 26.46
CA ALA A 676 -41.98 -1.44 27.43
C ALA A 676 -42.78 -0.15 27.17
N LEU A 677 -42.95 0.25 25.90
CA LEU A 677 -43.81 1.38 25.55
C LEU A 677 -45.27 1.14 25.94
N LYS A 678 -45.77 -0.08 25.74
CA LYS A 678 -47.11 -0.48 26.18
C LYS A 678 -47.26 -0.35 27.69
N PHE A 679 -46.30 -0.86 28.46
CA PHE A 679 -46.29 -0.76 29.93
C PHE A 679 -46.27 0.68 30.43
N LEU A 680 -45.57 1.58 29.71
CA LEU A 680 -45.52 3.01 30.01
C LEU A 680 -46.74 3.80 29.51
N ASN A 681 -47.80 3.13 29.04
CA ASN A 681 -48.99 3.73 28.44
C ASN A 681 -48.67 4.64 27.22
N GLN A 682 -47.62 4.31 26.46
CA GLN A 682 -47.18 5.02 25.26
C GLN A 682 -47.47 4.21 23.97
N GLU A 683 -48.64 3.58 23.90
CA GLU A 683 -49.00 2.70 22.77
C GLU A 683 -48.99 3.43 21.41
N SER A 684 -49.23 4.75 21.40
CA SER A 684 -49.18 5.57 20.19
C SER A 684 -47.81 5.63 19.51
N LYS A 685 -46.73 5.34 20.24
CA LYS A 685 -45.35 5.29 19.71
C LYS A 685 -44.96 3.89 19.23
N MET A 686 -45.75 2.86 19.53
CA MET A 686 -45.45 1.50 19.10
C MET A 686 -45.59 1.39 17.59
N ARG A 687 -44.57 0.81 16.95
CA ARG A 687 -44.62 0.49 15.52
C ARG A 687 -44.42 -1.02 15.37
N PRO A 688 -45.37 -1.74 14.72
CA PRO A 688 -45.19 -3.17 14.46
C PRO A 688 -44.05 -3.38 13.48
N LEU A 689 -43.40 -4.54 13.52
CA LEU A 689 -42.38 -4.90 12.54
C LEU A 689 -43.04 -5.11 11.17
N GLY A 690 -42.44 -4.55 10.10
CA GLY A 690 -42.98 -4.59 8.74
C GLY A 690 -42.07 -5.24 7.70
N LEU A 691 -40.76 -5.19 7.89
CA LEU A 691 -39.78 -5.77 6.96
C LEU A 691 -38.49 -6.09 7.70
N VAL A 692 -37.91 -7.27 7.43
CA VAL A 692 -36.59 -7.67 7.94
C VAL A 692 -35.64 -7.93 6.80
N VAL A 693 -34.52 -7.22 6.78
CA VAL A 693 -33.39 -7.46 5.87
C VAL A 693 -32.18 -7.88 6.68
N SER A 694 -31.62 -9.05 6.39
CA SER A 694 -30.43 -9.60 7.04
C SER A 694 -29.33 -9.82 5.99
N LEU A 695 -28.14 -9.27 6.25
CA LEU A 695 -27.00 -9.32 5.33
C LEU A 695 -25.84 -10.11 5.94
N GLY A 696 -25.34 -11.10 5.21
CA GLY A 696 -24.22 -11.96 5.60
C GLY A 696 -22.91 -11.54 4.94
N THR A 697 -21.78 -11.83 5.61
CA THR A 697 -20.43 -11.55 5.09
C THR A 697 -19.90 -12.61 4.12
N GLY A 698 -20.80 -13.31 3.41
CA GLY A 698 -20.49 -14.39 2.48
C GLY A 698 -20.43 -15.78 3.12
N ARG A 699 -20.77 -16.79 2.31
CA ARG A 699 -20.73 -18.22 2.64
C ARG A 699 -19.43 -18.80 2.10
N ILE A 700 -18.61 -19.38 2.97
CA ILE A 700 -17.39 -20.09 2.56
C ILE A 700 -17.75 -21.44 1.92
N PRO A 701 -16.92 -21.97 1.01
CA PRO A 701 -17.16 -23.28 0.41
C PRO A 701 -17.10 -24.39 1.45
N VAL A 702 -17.92 -25.43 1.29
CA VAL A 702 -17.91 -26.59 2.18
C VAL A 702 -16.69 -27.46 1.86
N THR A 703 -15.76 -27.57 2.82
CA THR A 703 -14.56 -28.41 2.71
C THR A 703 -14.68 -29.69 3.54
N PRO A 704 -14.22 -30.85 3.05
CA PRO A 704 -14.18 -32.07 3.84
C PRO A 704 -13.16 -31.94 4.98
N VAL A 705 -13.56 -32.28 6.20
CA VAL A 705 -12.68 -32.31 7.38
C VAL A 705 -12.19 -33.75 7.58
N SER A 706 -10.86 -33.95 7.54
CA SER A 706 -10.24 -35.25 7.82
C SER A 706 -9.97 -35.40 9.32
N ASN A 707 -10.54 -36.44 9.94
CA ASN A 707 -10.37 -36.86 11.34
C ASN A 707 -10.93 -35.89 12.41
N CYS A 708 -12.16 -36.15 12.85
CA CYS A 708 -12.76 -35.56 14.06
C CYS A 708 -12.56 -36.41 15.33
N ASP A 709 -11.89 -37.57 15.22
CA ASP A 709 -11.77 -38.54 16.30
C ASP A 709 -10.60 -38.22 17.25
N VAL A 710 -10.93 -37.87 18.49
CA VAL A 710 -9.98 -37.59 19.57
C VAL A 710 -10.01 -38.76 20.57
N PHE A 711 -9.24 -39.82 20.30
CA PHE A 711 -9.11 -40.98 21.22
C PHE A 711 -7.99 -40.77 22.26
N ARG A 712 -8.13 -41.38 23.45
CA ARG A 712 -7.04 -41.43 24.46
C ARG A 712 -5.79 -42.10 23.85
N PRO A 713 -4.60 -41.48 23.91
CA PRO A 713 -3.43 -41.96 23.18
C PRO A 713 -2.85 -43.25 23.79
N GLY A 714 -2.57 -44.24 22.94
CA GLY A 714 -1.87 -45.48 23.30
C GLY A 714 -0.36 -45.45 23.01
N GLY A 715 0.14 -44.44 22.31
CA GLY A 715 1.55 -44.27 21.98
C GLY A 715 1.94 -42.87 21.47
N PRO A 716 3.23 -42.64 21.12
CA PRO A 716 3.75 -41.32 20.77
C PRO A 716 3.14 -40.71 19.50
N ILE A 717 2.79 -41.54 18.51
CA ILE A 717 2.13 -41.11 17.26
C ILE A 717 0.68 -40.67 17.53
N ASP A 718 0.00 -41.34 18.47
CA ASP A 718 -1.36 -41.00 18.86
C ASP A 718 -1.43 -39.69 19.64
N LEU A 719 -0.35 -39.30 20.32
CA LEU A 719 -0.24 -37.99 20.99
C LEU A 719 -0.21 -36.83 19.99
N VAL A 720 0.48 -37.02 18.86
CA VAL A 720 0.51 -36.03 17.76
C VAL A 720 -0.85 -35.95 17.09
N LYS A 721 -1.51 -37.10 16.83
CA LYS A 721 -2.88 -37.14 16.28
C LYS A 721 -3.90 -36.51 17.23
N LEU A 722 -3.76 -36.70 18.54
CA LEU A 722 -4.57 -36.05 19.58
C LEU A 722 -4.44 -34.53 19.51
N GLY A 723 -3.21 -34.01 19.33
CA GLY A 723 -2.95 -32.58 19.19
C GLY A 723 -3.66 -31.97 17.96
N PHE A 724 -3.53 -32.61 16.80
CA PHE A 724 -4.22 -32.18 15.58
C PHE A 724 -5.75 -32.30 15.69
N GLY A 725 -6.26 -33.39 16.26
CA GLY A 725 -7.70 -33.60 16.46
C GLY A 725 -8.32 -32.60 17.46
N ALA A 726 -7.60 -32.28 18.55
CA ALA A 726 -8.05 -31.28 19.52
C ALA A 726 -8.09 -29.86 18.93
N GLN A 727 -7.13 -29.51 18.06
CA GLN A 727 -7.13 -28.22 17.36
C GLN A 727 -8.30 -28.13 16.36
N ALA A 728 -8.55 -29.19 15.58
CA ALA A 728 -9.68 -29.24 14.66
C ALA A 728 -11.03 -29.13 15.40
N LEU A 729 -11.20 -29.82 16.52
CA LEU A 729 -12.41 -29.73 17.35
C LEU A 729 -12.59 -28.33 17.96
N THR A 730 -11.50 -27.69 18.41
CA THR A 730 -11.55 -26.32 18.95
C THR A 730 -12.00 -25.33 17.89
N ASN A 731 -11.46 -25.42 16.67
CA ASN A 731 -11.89 -24.58 15.55
C ASN A 731 -13.36 -24.84 15.21
N LEU A 732 -13.79 -26.10 15.14
CA LEU A 732 -15.20 -26.45 14.91
C LEU A 732 -16.13 -25.83 15.96
N LEU A 733 -15.75 -25.85 17.24
CA LEU A 733 -16.53 -25.24 18.31
C LEU A 733 -16.62 -23.72 18.16
N ILE A 734 -15.52 -23.06 17.77
CA ILE A 734 -15.50 -21.62 17.48
C ILE A 734 -16.40 -21.31 16.27
N ASP A 735 -16.31 -22.09 15.21
CA ASP A 735 -17.10 -21.91 13.99
C ASP A 735 -18.60 -22.09 14.27
N GLN A 736 -18.98 -23.07 15.11
CA GLN A 736 -20.37 -23.26 15.54
C GLN A 736 -20.85 -22.13 16.46
N ALA A 737 -20.02 -21.69 17.41
CA ALA A 737 -20.38 -20.60 18.32
C ALA A 737 -20.53 -19.26 17.58
N THR A 738 -19.73 -19.05 16.54
CA THR A 738 -19.73 -17.83 15.73
C THR A 738 -20.49 -17.97 14.42
N GLN A 739 -21.36 -18.99 14.29
CA GLN A 739 -22.09 -19.25 13.05
C GLN A 739 -23.08 -18.11 12.75
N ALA A 740 -22.91 -17.45 11.61
CA ALA A 740 -23.86 -16.42 11.11
C ALA A 740 -24.85 -16.95 10.05
N GLU A 741 -24.62 -18.18 9.58
CA GLU A 741 -25.40 -18.84 8.53
C GLU A 741 -26.07 -20.13 9.02
N GLY A 742 -26.89 -20.76 8.18
CA GLY A 742 -27.53 -22.04 8.52
C GLY A 742 -28.73 -21.85 9.45
N ARG A 743 -28.77 -22.60 10.57
CA ARG A 743 -29.98 -22.69 11.42
C ARG A 743 -30.39 -21.37 12.05
N VAL A 744 -29.46 -20.45 12.28
CA VAL A 744 -29.77 -19.12 12.82
C VAL A 744 -30.66 -18.34 11.84
N VAL A 745 -30.35 -18.39 10.54
CA VAL A 745 -31.15 -17.78 9.48
C VAL A 745 -32.50 -18.49 9.32
N ASP A 746 -32.53 -19.83 9.37
CA ASP A 746 -33.78 -20.60 9.26
C ASP A 746 -34.75 -20.27 10.40
N ARG A 747 -34.24 -20.13 11.63
CA ARG A 747 -35.04 -19.66 12.77
C ARG A 747 -35.63 -18.29 12.47
N CYS A 748 -34.82 -17.32 12.05
CA CYS A 748 -35.31 -15.97 11.72
C CYS A 748 -36.42 -16.01 10.67
N ARG A 749 -36.20 -16.77 9.58
CA ARG A 749 -37.15 -16.91 8.48
C ARG A 749 -38.46 -17.52 8.97
N ALA A 750 -38.42 -18.62 9.74
CA ALA A 750 -39.60 -19.27 10.27
C ALA A 750 -40.39 -18.34 11.21
N TRP A 751 -39.70 -17.64 12.12
CA TRP A 751 -40.34 -16.67 13.02
C TRP A 751 -41.00 -15.53 12.25
N CYS A 752 -40.33 -14.95 11.24
CA CYS A 752 -40.92 -13.90 10.40
C CYS A 752 -42.13 -14.41 9.63
N ALA A 753 -42.09 -15.63 9.08
CA ALA A 753 -43.22 -16.25 8.39
C ALA A 753 -44.43 -16.45 9.32
N MET A 754 -44.20 -16.89 10.57
CA MET A 754 -45.26 -17.05 11.57
C MET A 754 -46.01 -15.74 11.90
N VAL A 755 -45.33 -14.60 11.81
CA VAL A 755 -45.92 -13.27 12.04
C VAL A 755 -46.27 -12.54 10.74
N ASN A 756 -46.18 -13.23 9.59
CA ASN A 756 -46.47 -12.71 8.25
C ASN A 756 -45.65 -11.45 7.87
N ILE A 757 -44.35 -11.49 8.17
CA ILE A 757 -43.40 -10.41 7.86
C ILE A 757 -42.42 -10.85 6.78
N PRO A 758 -42.23 -10.07 5.70
CA PRO A 758 -41.22 -10.36 4.69
C PRO A 758 -39.81 -10.39 5.28
N PHE A 759 -39.07 -11.46 4.97
CA PHE A 759 -37.68 -11.67 5.39
C PHE A 759 -36.77 -11.81 4.17
N PHE A 760 -35.79 -10.91 4.04
CA PHE A 760 -34.78 -10.96 2.99
C PHE A 760 -33.43 -11.32 3.58
N ARG A 761 -32.83 -12.41 3.09
CA ARG A 761 -31.43 -12.76 3.34
C ARG A 761 -30.61 -12.62 2.05
N PHE A 762 -29.49 -11.92 2.16
CA PHE A 762 -28.45 -11.87 1.12
C PHE A 762 -27.10 -12.30 1.71
N SER A 763 -26.48 -13.28 1.08
CA SER A 763 -25.17 -13.79 1.48
C SER A 763 -24.54 -14.56 0.30
N PRO A 764 -23.58 -13.96 -0.41
CA PRO A 764 -23.01 -14.57 -1.61
C PRO A 764 -22.22 -15.84 -1.27
N GLN A 765 -22.21 -16.81 -2.18
CA GLN A 765 -21.28 -17.93 -2.10
C GLN A 765 -19.89 -17.45 -2.55
N LEU A 766 -18.90 -17.61 -1.70
CA LEU A 766 -17.51 -17.25 -1.99
C LEU A 766 -16.78 -18.43 -2.63
N SER A 767 -15.82 -18.14 -3.51
CA SER A 767 -14.98 -19.15 -4.17
C SER A 767 -14.03 -19.86 -3.22
N ASP A 768 -13.53 -19.13 -2.21
CA ASP A 768 -12.47 -19.56 -1.31
C ASP A 768 -12.84 -19.29 0.15
N ASP A 769 -12.17 -20.00 1.07
CA ASP A 769 -12.24 -19.69 2.50
C ASP A 769 -11.33 -18.51 2.83
N ILE A 770 -11.95 -17.34 3.04
CA ILE A 770 -11.25 -16.08 3.27
C ILE A 770 -11.14 -15.81 4.77
N SER A 771 -9.90 -15.70 5.25
CA SER A 771 -9.60 -15.35 6.64
C SER A 771 -10.22 -14.01 7.05
N LEU A 772 -10.63 -13.90 8.31
CA LEU A 772 -11.25 -12.70 8.88
C LEU A 772 -10.35 -11.46 8.89
N ASP A 773 -9.04 -11.64 8.75
CA ASP A 773 -8.00 -10.61 8.72
C ASP A 773 -7.19 -10.62 7.40
N ALA A 774 -7.78 -11.13 6.31
CA ALA A 774 -7.14 -11.12 5.00
C ALA A 774 -6.72 -9.69 4.59
N THR A 775 -5.45 -9.50 4.23
CA THR A 775 -4.89 -8.18 3.89
C THR A 775 -4.54 -8.02 2.42
N GLU A 776 -4.50 -9.11 1.65
CA GLU A 776 -4.10 -9.12 0.24
C GLU A 776 -5.21 -8.57 -0.65
N ASP A 777 -4.91 -7.52 -1.43
CA ASP A 777 -5.89 -6.81 -2.25
C ASP A 777 -6.50 -7.68 -3.34
N THR A 778 -5.73 -8.61 -3.91
CA THR A 778 -6.17 -9.54 -4.95
C THR A 778 -7.26 -10.49 -4.42
N ILE A 779 -7.07 -11.06 -3.22
CA ILE A 779 -8.03 -11.95 -2.55
C ILE A 779 -9.31 -11.19 -2.22
N LEU A 780 -9.19 -9.98 -1.66
CA LEU A 780 -10.34 -9.15 -1.35
C LEU A 780 -11.10 -8.72 -2.61
N CYS A 781 -10.41 -8.40 -3.71
CA CYS A 781 -11.05 -8.10 -4.98
C CYS A 781 -11.76 -9.32 -5.57
N ARG A 782 -11.23 -10.54 -5.40
CA ARG A 782 -11.93 -11.78 -5.81
C ARG A 782 -13.19 -12.02 -4.98
N MET A 783 -13.14 -11.79 -3.67
CA MET A 783 -14.32 -11.85 -2.80
C MET A 783 -15.41 -10.87 -3.24
N LEU A 784 -15.01 -9.63 -3.51
CA LEU A 784 -15.93 -8.59 -3.99
C LEU A 784 -16.45 -8.92 -5.40
N TRP A 785 -15.63 -9.57 -6.22
CA TRP A 785 -16.02 -10.06 -7.54
C TRP A 785 -17.11 -11.12 -7.45
N ASP A 786 -16.95 -12.14 -6.60
CA ASP A 786 -17.98 -13.16 -6.36
C ASP A 786 -19.28 -12.53 -5.87
N THR A 787 -19.15 -11.52 -5.00
CA THR A 787 -20.29 -10.74 -4.52
C THR A 787 -20.97 -10.00 -5.68
N GLN A 788 -20.21 -9.35 -6.57
CA GLN A 788 -20.75 -8.64 -7.72
C GLN A 788 -21.50 -9.58 -8.68
N VAL A 789 -20.95 -10.77 -8.91
CA VAL A 789 -21.60 -11.82 -9.72
C VAL A 789 -22.92 -12.27 -9.07
N TYR A 790 -22.89 -12.56 -7.76
CA TYR A 790 -24.09 -12.92 -6.99
C TYR A 790 -25.17 -11.83 -7.08
N LEU A 791 -24.80 -10.57 -6.94
CA LEU A 791 -25.72 -9.43 -7.03
C LEU A 791 -26.37 -9.33 -8.41
N TYR A 792 -25.62 -9.55 -9.49
CA TYR A 792 -26.18 -9.58 -10.84
C TYR A 792 -27.16 -10.73 -11.05
N GLN A 793 -26.82 -11.93 -10.58
CA GLN A 793 -27.69 -13.10 -10.64
C GLN A 793 -28.99 -12.89 -9.83
N ASN A 794 -28.90 -12.19 -8.69
CA ASN A 794 -30.01 -11.92 -7.78
C ASN A 794 -30.64 -10.53 -7.97
N ARG A 795 -30.39 -9.84 -9.10
CA ARG A 795 -30.85 -8.46 -9.34
C ARG A 795 -32.36 -8.28 -9.23
N GLU A 796 -33.15 -9.29 -9.62
CA GLU A 796 -34.62 -9.25 -9.49
C GLU A 796 -35.05 -9.20 -8.01
N LYS A 797 -34.39 -9.97 -7.14
CA LYS A 797 -34.64 -9.97 -5.70
C LYS A 797 -34.24 -8.64 -5.06
N ILE A 798 -33.15 -8.02 -5.52
CA ILE A 798 -32.71 -6.68 -5.08
C ILE A 798 -33.72 -5.62 -5.52
N ASN A 799 -34.12 -5.63 -6.79
CA ASN A 799 -35.12 -4.71 -7.33
C ASN A 799 -36.47 -4.87 -6.61
N HIS A 800 -36.86 -6.09 -6.26
CA HIS A 800 -38.05 -6.34 -5.46
C HIS A 800 -37.93 -5.72 -4.06
N LEU A 801 -36.81 -5.94 -3.35
CA LEU A 801 -36.57 -5.30 -2.06
C LEU A 801 -36.62 -3.77 -2.17
N ALA A 802 -35.98 -3.19 -3.19
CA ALA A 802 -36.00 -1.75 -3.43
C ALA A 802 -37.42 -1.20 -3.63
N ARG A 803 -38.29 -1.91 -4.36
CA ARG A 803 -39.71 -1.56 -4.50
C ARG A 803 -40.45 -1.64 -3.15
N VAL A 804 -40.19 -2.67 -2.34
CA VAL A 804 -40.79 -2.80 -1.00
C VAL A 804 -40.36 -1.64 -0.09
N LEU A 805 -39.08 -1.28 -0.11
CA LEU A 805 -38.55 -0.17 0.69
C LEU A 805 -39.11 1.20 0.27
N THR A 806 -39.34 1.43 -1.03
CA THR A 806 -39.80 2.72 -1.58
C THR A 806 -41.33 2.88 -1.63
N SER A 807 -42.08 1.80 -1.80
CA SER A 807 -43.56 1.84 -1.89
C SER A 807 -44.24 2.24 -0.58
N LEU A 808 -43.55 2.09 0.55
CA LEU A 808 -44.06 2.41 1.88
C LEU A 808 -43.98 3.90 2.25
N ASP A 809 -43.38 4.75 1.40
CA ASP A 809 -43.15 6.19 1.71
C ASP A 809 -44.33 7.12 1.36
N GLY A 810 -45.49 6.60 0.94
CA GLY A 810 -46.73 7.37 0.81
C GLY A 810 -46.72 8.49 -0.26
N GLY A 811 -47.23 8.19 -1.45
CA GLY A 811 -47.87 9.17 -2.32
C GLY A 811 -47.00 10.29 -2.92
N ARG A 812 -46.05 9.94 -3.79
CA ARG A 812 -45.73 10.77 -4.96
C ARG A 812 -45.73 9.89 -6.20
N LYS A 813 -46.30 10.42 -7.28
CA LYS A 813 -46.56 9.74 -8.57
C LYS A 813 -45.37 8.88 -9.02
N ASN A 814 -45.69 7.69 -9.53
CA ASN A 814 -44.79 6.79 -10.26
C ASN A 814 -44.23 7.48 -11.52
N GLU A 815 -43.28 8.39 -11.36
CA GLU A 815 -42.39 8.85 -12.42
C GLU A 815 -40.96 8.58 -11.95
N GLY A 816 -40.38 7.47 -12.40
CA GLY A 816 -38.96 7.15 -12.23
C GLY A 816 -38.60 6.04 -11.25
N ILE A 817 -39.18 4.83 -11.37
CA ILE A 817 -38.43 3.64 -10.97
C ILE A 817 -37.32 3.51 -12.02
N MET A 818 -36.08 3.84 -11.66
CA MET A 818 -34.96 3.48 -12.52
C MET A 818 -34.91 1.94 -12.53
N GLU A 819 -35.18 1.32 -13.69
CA GLU A 819 -34.64 -0.02 -13.95
C GLU A 819 -33.17 -0.01 -13.55
N TRP A 820 -32.64 -1.12 -13.05
CA TRP A 820 -31.22 -1.30 -12.77
C TRP A 820 -30.41 -1.07 -14.06
N LYS A 821 -30.21 0.21 -14.38
CA LYS A 821 -29.32 0.75 -15.39
C LYS A 821 -28.03 0.91 -14.63
N GLN A 822 -26.99 0.20 -15.07
CA GLN A 822 -25.62 0.39 -14.60
C GLN A 822 -25.05 1.78 -14.99
N ALA A 823 -25.88 2.80 -15.19
CA ALA A 823 -25.50 4.15 -15.56
C ALA A 823 -25.52 5.08 -14.33
N VAL A 824 -24.32 5.25 -13.75
CA VAL A 824 -23.72 6.45 -13.16
C VAL A 824 -24.62 7.43 -12.36
N CYS A 825 -24.37 7.46 -11.04
CA CYS A 825 -24.07 8.67 -10.27
C CYS A 825 -22.93 8.39 -9.28
#